data_AF-A0A2W4RLE9-F1
#
_entry.id   AF-A0A2W4RLE9-F1
#
_cell.length_a   1.000
_cell.length_b   1.000
_cell.length_c   1.000
_cell.angle_alpha   90.00
_cell.angle_beta   90.00
_cell.angle_gamma   90.00
#
_symmetry.space_group_name_H-M   'P 1'
#
loop_
_entity.id
_entity.type
_entity.pdbx_description
1 polymer ?
#
loop_
_entity_poly.entity_id
_entity_poly.type
_entity_poly.pdbx_seq_one_letter_code
_entity_poly.pdbx_strand_id
1 'polypeptide(L)'
;MFDKDNRQKLDRMGSRLKVWVESFQVTREFSRQCKRLHDEMEAEGQRPFWHIVSGETLQSLAQRYANLEKIAAELPSVVEQAKQLDAELDAMLVLLKKEQDGVSQCVLQLCDQWRGELAVAMNCARDADIIAARQKLPAIEVGLHLYADALRLFQQIDDMLITMRHSNETAGLESALLTQREVVAMGGLTREGIEYIKSLYKPLDELSRMPPPPQISEVTSTLGEIRSWGRALSITSEKYRDLYLRLQQLQTSWMRRDPNEPDQLLQDARILLNEHIQQGHQEREANLSRLQNSLSELTLACGPQQEIETRLQSLKHTRLEYSHDFVDWMERYTNAIEEFKAIASTHELALEKRLEERCAKWRLGLQNLQAMPLSQSLKPQAGRLQQRFDKLNDSKGGQELLVSLREANDCLAELEQLNRQAEADRAGFDLARRGLREGNAALQASAATAEIDCDDLQVDIDALGENASNPDLDEVLAEAQSLQRRLESIRQRFISDCQAAWHQIHAEAKSLRDELLQAGFAELAASPAVDAMPTDAAECASRLVDLRTLRKGLGEAVEQAVAKLQENCAKAQTRLSGLLAGETLEDAYRERAQALLGQLQQGITAKTGPDSLRELSWKFNSCGQFWRDFLEEEEKLRKRLEGLKDKLNLFGQERLLPYCDREHLDKATDWIRGLPQSPNRTHARQLHDAERLVHTIEKQARRRVAEKVSQQALELAQKKHLHPNTDEMAALLAEIDGIGHEKHLPWELRNRLDAAITTTRSQHG
;
A
#
# COMPACT_ATOMS: atom_id res chain seq x y z
N MET A 1 98.14 25.96 -111.23
CA MET A 1 97.24 26.76 -110.38
C MET A 1 97.07 26.00 -109.09
N PHE A 2 97.67 26.49 -108.02
CA PHE A 2 97.64 25.82 -106.72
C PHE A 2 96.22 25.88 -106.18
N ASP A 3 95.64 24.71 -105.91
CA ASP A 3 94.25 24.57 -105.49
C ASP A 3 94.12 24.96 -104.01
N LYS A 4 94.28 26.27 -103.77
CA LYS A 4 94.12 26.93 -102.47
C LYS A 4 92.77 26.58 -101.85
N ASP A 5 91.78 26.28 -102.67
CA ASP A 5 90.44 25.88 -102.26
C ASP A 5 90.42 24.50 -101.58
N ASN A 6 91.24 23.55 -102.00
CA ASN A 6 91.30 22.22 -101.35
C ASN A 6 91.94 22.26 -99.97
N ARG A 7 93.00 23.09 -99.81
CA ARG A 7 93.60 23.32 -98.49
C ARG A 7 92.64 24.05 -97.56
N GLN A 8 91.95 25.09 -98.05
CA GLN A 8 90.92 25.78 -97.28
C GLN A 8 89.75 24.85 -96.90
N LYS A 9 89.37 23.89 -97.76
CA LYS A 9 88.36 22.87 -97.44
C LYS A 9 88.84 21.92 -96.33
N LEU A 10 90.07 21.41 -96.40
CA LEU A 10 90.66 20.56 -95.36
C LEU A 10 90.79 21.31 -94.02
N ASP A 11 91.25 22.55 -94.04
CA ASP A 11 91.38 23.37 -92.82
C ASP A 11 90.00 23.67 -92.19
N ARG A 12 88.96 23.90 -93.01
CA ARG A 12 87.57 24.07 -92.54
C ARG A 12 86.99 22.78 -91.96
N MET A 13 87.20 21.64 -92.63
CA MET A 13 86.75 20.33 -92.13
C MET A 13 87.48 19.95 -90.84
N GLY A 14 88.81 20.12 -90.79
CA GLY A 14 89.63 19.88 -89.60
C GLY A 14 89.24 20.77 -88.42
N SER A 15 89.01 22.07 -88.66
CA SER A 15 88.54 22.99 -87.62
C SER A 15 87.17 22.57 -87.06
N ARG A 16 86.23 22.13 -87.92
CA ARG A 16 84.91 21.63 -87.48
C ARG A 16 85.02 20.30 -86.73
N LEU A 17 85.87 19.37 -87.16
CA LEU A 17 86.12 18.12 -86.44
C LEU A 17 86.67 18.38 -85.04
N LYS A 18 87.61 19.33 -84.90
CA LYS A 18 88.13 19.74 -83.59
C LYS A 18 87.04 20.29 -82.68
N VAL A 19 86.18 21.17 -83.20
CA VAL A 19 85.00 21.67 -82.47
C VAL A 19 84.07 20.53 -82.07
N TRP A 20 83.87 19.52 -82.92
CA TRP A 20 83.06 18.34 -82.59
C TRP A 20 83.69 17.45 -81.51
N VAL A 21 85.01 17.22 -81.55
CA VAL A 21 85.74 16.50 -80.49
C VAL A 21 85.51 17.16 -79.13
N GLU A 22 85.54 18.48 -79.08
CA GLU A 22 85.34 19.29 -77.88
C GLU A 22 83.85 19.36 -77.45
N SER A 23 82.92 19.44 -78.41
CA SER A 23 81.48 19.57 -78.14
C SER A 23 80.80 18.23 -77.77
N PHE A 24 81.36 17.10 -78.24
CA PHE A 24 80.78 15.77 -78.09
C PHE A 24 81.63 14.85 -77.19
N GLN A 25 82.28 15.41 -76.17
CA GLN A 25 83.12 14.66 -75.22
C GLN A 25 82.38 13.51 -74.51
N VAL A 26 81.05 13.62 -74.38
CA VAL A 26 80.18 12.61 -73.73
C VAL A 26 80.06 11.35 -74.59
N THR A 27 79.96 11.48 -75.91
CA THR A 27 79.95 10.36 -76.88
C THR A 27 81.39 9.96 -77.23
N ARG A 28 82.02 9.18 -76.33
CA ARG A 28 83.46 8.87 -76.41
C ARG A 28 83.89 8.28 -77.75
N GLU A 29 83.04 7.42 -78.33
CA GLU A 29 83.38 6.73 -79.57
C GLU A 29 83.23 7.64 -80.81
N PHE A 30 82.23 8.51 -80.85
CA PHE A 30 82.11 9.54 -81.91
C PHE A 30 83.26 10.56 -81.84
N SER A 31 83.60 11.04 -80.63
CA SER A 31 84.73 11.95 -80.41
C SER A 31 86.07 11.30 -80.81
N ARG A 32 86.27 10.00 -80.52
CA ARG A 32 87.43 9.25 -81.01
C ARG A 32 87.47 9.16 -82.53
N GLN A 33 86.34 8.92 -83.19
CA GLN A 33 86.28 8.87 -84.66
C GLN A 33 86.59 10.24 -85.29
N CYS A 34 86.05 11.32 -84.72
CA CYS A 34 86.34 12.69 -85.15
C CYS A 34 87.81 13.04 -84.93
N LYS A 35 88.39 12.67 -83.79
CA LYS A 35 89.81 12.90 -83.48
C LYS A 35 90.72 12.11 -84.42
N ARG A 36 90.44 10.83 -84.66
CA ARG A 36 91.19 10.02 -85.63
C ARG A 36 91.16 10.65 -87.03
N LEU A 37 89.98 11.08 -87.50
CA LEU A 37 89.86 11.73 -88.80
C LEU A 37 90.55 13.11 -88.84
N HIS A 38 90.52 13.86 -87.74
CA HIS A 38 91.23 15.13 -87.61
C HIS A 38 92.75 14.95 -87.64
N ASP A 39 93.28 14.00 -86.86
CA ASP A 39 94.71 13.66 -86.83
C ASP A 39 95.17 13.16 -88.22
N GLU A 40 94.36 12.35 -88.91
CA GLU A 40 94.59 11.92 -90.29
C GLU A 40 94.60 13.11 -91.27
N MET A 41 93.67 14.06 -91.14
CA MET A 41 93.63 15.28 -91.97
C MET A 41 94.79 16.23 -91.70
N GLU A 42 95.22 16.40 -90.43
CA GLU A 42 96.39 17.20 -90.07
C GLU A 42 97.69 16.55 -90.59
N ALA A 43 97.82 15.23 -90.46
CA ALA A 43 98.97 14.50 -90.97
C ALA A 43 99.11 14.63 -92.50
N GLU A 44 98.00 14.58 -93.25
CA GLU A 44 98.01 14.84 -94.70
C GLU A 44 98.28 16.33 -95.02
N GLY A 45 97.77 17.27 -94.22
CA GLY A 45 98.00 18.71 -94.39
C GLY A 45 99.44 19.18 -94.09
N GLN A 46 100.17 18.46 -93.25
CA GLN A 46 101.57 18.76 -92.88
C GLN A 46 102.61 18.15 -93.82
N ARG A 47 102.21 17.34 -94.81
CA ARG A 47 103.16 16.76 -95.78
C ARG A 47 103.79 17.87 -96.64
N PRO A 48 105.13 17.85 -96.85
CA PRO A 48 105.83 18.87 -97.62
C PRO A 48 105.37 18.96 -99.09
N PHE A 49 104.73 17.91 -99.61
CA PHE A 49 104.15 17.84 -100.95
C PHE A 49 102.61 17.70 -100.96
N TRP A 50 101.91 18.42 -100.09
CA TRP A 50 100.43 18.41 -99.99
C TRP A 50 99.68 18.67 -101.32
N HIS A 51 100.35 19.25 -102.32
CA HIS A 51 99.84 19.46 -103.67
C HIS A 51 99.75 18.16 -104.50
N ILE A 52 100.16 17.01 -103.95
CA ILE A 52 100.08 15.67 -104.56
C ILE A 52 99.05 14.77 -103.81
N VAL A 53 98.22 15.33 -102.92
CA VAL A 53 97.08 14.56 -102.38
C VAL A 53 96.16 14.21 -103.56
N SER A 54 96.03 12.93 -103.89
CA SER A 54 95.18 12.50 -105.01
C SER A 54 93.73 12.87 -104.73
N GLY A 55 92.98 13.19 -105.79
CA GLY A 55 91.56 13.51 -105.67
C GLY A 55 90.76 12.41 -104.96
N GLU A 56 91.18 11.14 -105.09
CA GLU A 56 90.57 9.99 -104.43
C GLU A 56 90.74 10.01 -102.89
N THR A 57 91.93 10.37 -102.37
CA THR A 57 92.16 10.46 -100.92
C THR A 57 91.35 11.59 -100.31
N LEU A 58 91.27 12.73 -101.00
CA LEU A 58 90.49 13.88 -100.56
C LEU A 58 88.98 13.58 -100.61
N GLN A 59 88.53 12.85 -101.63
CA GLN A 59 87.14 12.38 -101.73
C GLN A 59 86.78 11.36 -100.64
N SER A 60 87.69 10.44 -100.29
CA SER A 60 87.52 9.49 -99.20
C SER A 60 87.44 10.17 -97.82
N LEU A 61 88.33 11.14 -97.56
CA LEU A 61 88.29 11.96 -96.35
C LEU A 61 87.03 12.83 -96.29
N ALA A 62 86.62 13.42 -97.41
CA ALA A 62 85.38 14.19 -97.51
C ALA A 62 84.13 13.32 -97.30
N GLN A 63 84.12 12.07 -97.80
CA GLN A 63 83.02 11.14 -97.59
C GLN A 63 82.92 10.69 -96.12
N ARG A 64 84.05 10.38 -95.47
CA ARG A 64 84.08 10.06 -94.04
C ARG A 64 83.69 11.26 -93.19
N TYR A 65 84.13 12.47 -93.56
CA TYR A 65 83.69 13.71 -92.95
C TYR A 65 82.18 13.91 -93.12
N ALA A 66 81.62 13.71 -94.31
CA ALA A 66 80.18 13.83 -94.57
C ALA A 66 79.35 12.83 -93.75
N ASN A 67 79.85 11.60 -93.57
CA ASN A 67 79.21 10.60 -92.71
C ASN A 67 79.24 11.04 -91.23
N LEU A 68 80.37 11.57 -90.74
CA LEU A 68 80.46 12.13 -89.39
C LEU A 68 79.67 13.42 -89.23
N GLU A 69 79.51 14.21 -90.30
CA GLU A 69 78.68 15.43 -90.31
C GLU A 69 77.21 15.08 -90.18
N LYS A 70 76.75 14.03 -90.88
CA LYS A 70 75.38 13.51 -90.75
C LYS A 70 75.12 13.06 -89.31
N ILE A 71 76.06 12.33 -88.71
CA ILE A 71 75.98 11.90 -87.31
C ILE A 71 76.02 13.13 -86.38
N ALA A 72 76.95 14.06 -86.56
CA ALA A 72 77.08 15.28 -85.75
C ALA A 72 75.85 16.19 -85.78
N ALA A 73 75.09 16.20 -86.89
CA ALA A 73 73.87 16.98 -86.99
C ALA A 73 72.74 16.42 -86.12
N GLU A 74 72.68 15.10 -85.95
CA GLU A 74 71.58 14.41 -85.26
C GLU A 74 71.94 13.98 -83.83
N LEU A 75 73.23 13.80 -83.54
CA LEU A 75 73.75 13.37 -82.26
C LEU A 75 73.39 14.32 -81.09
N PRO A 76 73.42 15.67 -81.22
CA PRO A 76 73.01 16.57 -80.15
C PRO A 76 71.60 16.29 -79.66
N SER A 77 70.63 16.09 -80.57
CA SER A 77 69.24 15.88 -80.15
C SER A 77 69.05 14.57 -79.40
N VAL A 78 69.73 13.50 -79.85
CA VAL A 78 69.62 12.17 -79.22
C VAL A 78 70.34 12.13 -77.88
N VAL A 79 71.54 12.71 -77.80
CA VAL A 79 72.32 12.78 -76.56
C VAL A 79 71.64 13.68 -75.53
N GLU A 80 71.09 14.82 -75.95
CA GLU A 80 70.40 15.72 -75.02
C GLU A 80 69.10 15.10 -74.50
N GLN A 81 68.30 14.46 -75.37
CA GLN A 81 67.13 13.71 -74.94
C GLN A 81 67.51 12.56 -73.99
N ALA A 82 68.59 11.81 -74.28
CA ALA A 82 69.04 10.74 -73.41
C ALA A 82 69.54 11.25 -72.04
N LYS A 83 70.25 12.38 -71.98
CA LYS A 83 70.65 13.02 -70.73
C LYS A 83 69.45 13.53 -69.93
N GLN A 84 68.47 14.12 -70.60
CA GLN A 84 67.26 14.60 -69.98
C GLN A 84 66.48 13.44 -69.35
N LEU A 85 66.33 12.33 -70.08
CA LEU A 85 65.73 11.11 -69.55
C LEU A 85 66.54 10.45 -68.44
N ASP A 86 67.88 10.50 -68.47
CA ASP A 86 68.72 9.97 -67.38
C ASP A 86 68.56 10.82 -66.09
N ALA A 87 68.42 12.14 -66.22
CA ALA A 87 68.10 13.02 -65.10
C ALA A 87 66.68 12.78 -64.54
N GLU A 88 65.70 12.52 -65.40
CA GLU A 88 64.36 12.14 -64.97
C GLU A 88 64.34 10.75 -64.33
N LEU A 89 65.19 9.82 -64.80
CA LEU A 89 65.35 8.50 -64.22
C LEU A 89 65.93 8.60 -62.81
N ASP A 90 66.91 9.48 -62.59
CA ASP A 90 67.42 9.81 -61.26
C ASP A 90 66.32 10.38 -60.34
N ALA A 91 65.46 11.26 -60.86
CA ALA A 91 64.33 11.77 -60.10
C ALA A 91 63.33 10.66 -59.73
N MET A 92 63.08 9.72 -60.63
CA MET A 92 62.22 8.55 -60.36
C MET A 92 62.84 7.60 -59.32
N LEU A 93 64.16 7.39 -59.36
CA LEU A 93 64.88 6.61 -58.33
C LEU A 93 64.80 7.25 -56.95
N VAL A 94 64.76 8.59 -56.85
CA VAL A 94 64.51 9.28 -55.58
C VAL A 94 63.09 9.02 -55.07
N LEU A 95 62.10 8.97 -55.96
CA LEU A 95 60.72 8.61 -55.59
C LEU A 95 60.65 7.16 -55.07
N LEU A 96 61.32 6.22 -55.74
CA LEU A 96 61.38 4.81 -55.32
C LEU A 96 61.98 4.59 -53.93
N LYS A 97 62.96 5.41 -53.51
CA LYS A 97 63.57 5.29 -52.17
C LYS A 97 62.58 5.50 -51.02
N LYS A 98 61.45 6.17 -51.27
CA LYS A 98 60.40 6.39 -50.27
C LYS A 98 59.37 5.26 -50.21
N GLU A 99 59.30 4.41 -51.23
CA GLU A 99 58.39 3.25 -51.28
C GLU A 99 59.03 2.04 -50.58
N GLN A 100 58.32 1.48 -49.59
CA GLN A 100 58.83 0.40 -48.74
C GLN A 100 58.46 -1.02 -49.25
N ASP A 101 57.78 -1.14 -50.38
CA ASP A 101 57.12 -2.38 -50.83
C ASP A 101 57.79 -3.10 -52.02
N GLY A 102 57.34 -4.33 -52.31
CA GLY A 102 57.87 -5.21 -53.38
C GLY A 102 57.83 -4.63 -54.81
N VAL A 103 57.03 -3.59 -55.05
CA VAL A 103 57.03 -2.78 -56.28
C VAL A 103 58.43 -2.25 -56.60
N SER A 104 59.17 -1.87 -55.57
CA SER A 104 60.47 -1.23 -55.69
C SER A 104 61.49 -2.12 -56.42
N GLN A 105 61.48 -3.44 -56.23
CA GLN A 105 62.47 -4.32 -56.85
C GLN A 105 62.29 -4.46 -58.37
N CYS A 106 61.06 -4.62 -58.86
CA CYS A 106 60.81 -4.73 -60.30
C CYS A 106 61.09 -3.41 -61.03
N VAL A 107 60.63 -2.29 -60.45
CA VAL A 107 60.87 -0.97 -61.06
C VAL A 107 62.36 -0.61 -61.03
N LEU A 108 63.12 -1.02 -60.00
CA LEU A 108 64.58 -0.86 -59.99
C LEU A 108 65.26 -1.63 -61.13
N GLN A 109 64.85 -2.88 -61.41
CA GLN A 109 65.39 -3.65 -62.54
C GLN A 109 65.09 -2.98 -63.89
N LEU A 110 63.88 -2.42 -64.03
CA LEU A 110 63.48 -1.66 -65.20
C LEU A 110 64.28 -0.36 -65.35
N CYS A 111 64.56 0.33 -64.24
CA CYS A 111 65.43 1.51 -64.22
C CYS A 111 66.86 1.18 -64.66
N ASP A 112 67.42 0.06 -64.19
CA ASP A 112 68.75 -0.40 -64.58
C ASP A 112 68.79 -0.73 -66.08
N GLN A 113 67.72 -1.35 -66.61
CA GLN A 113 67.57 -1.58 -68.04
C GLN A 113 67.56 -0.27 -68.83
N TRP A 114 66.71 0.70 -68.46
CA TRP A 114 66.63 2.00 -69.13
C TRP A 114 67.93 2.78 -69.03
N ARG A 115 68.60 2.77 -67.88
CA ARG A 115 69.92 3.38 -67.71
C ARG A 115 70.95 2.76 -68.64
N GLY A 116 70.92 1.44 -68.82
CA GLY A 116 71.75 0.75 -69.81
C GLY A 116 71.46 1.21 -71.24
N GLU A 117 70.18 1.34 -71.60
CA GLU A 117 69.76 1.78 -72.94
C GLU A 117 70.08 3.28 -73.21
N LEU A 118 69.93 4.14 -72.21
CA LEU A 118 70.31 5.56 -72.26
C LEU A 118 71.82 5.72 -72.38
N ALA A 119 72.61 4.91 -71.66
CA ALA A 119 74.07 4.90 -71.79
C ALA A 119 74.55 4.48 -73.18
N VAL A 120 73.83 3.56 -73.85
CA VAL A 120 74.08 3.20 -75.25
C VAL A 120 73.73 4.36 -76.19
N ALA A 121 72.59 5.03 -75.99
CA ALA A 121 72.18 6.20 -76.77
C ALA A 121 73.15 7.39 -76.61
N MET A 122 73.70 7.60 -75.41
CA MET A 122 74.73 8.60 -75.13
C MET A 122 76.11 8.26 -75.73
N ASN A 123 76.29 7.06 -76.28
CA ASN A 123 77.55 6.62 -76.89
C ASN A 123 77.39 6.21 -78.37
N CYS A 124 76.35 6.70 -79.06
CA CYS A 124 76.16 6.45 -80.48
C CYS A 124 77.39 6.86 -81.31
N ALA A 125 77.82 5.98 -82.20
CA ALA A 125 78.99 6.21 -83.05
C ALA A 125 78.70 5.95 -84.54
N ARG A 126 77.56 5.33 -84.86
CA ARG A 126 77.11 5.01 -86.21
C ARG A 126 75.69 5.56 -86.41
N ASP A 127 75.35 5.82 -87.68
CA ASP A 127 74.00 6.22 -88.10
C ASP A 127 72.92 5.21 -87.64
N ALA A 128 73.24 3.91 -87.67
CA ALA A 128 72.36 2.86 -87.18
C ALA A 128 72.10 2.94 -85.67
N ASP A 129 73.07 3.40 -84.88
CA ASP A 129 72.93 3.57 -83.43
C ASP A 129 71.99 4.75 -83.13
N ILE A 130 72.07 5.83 -83.92
CA ILE A 130 71.17 6.99 -83.83
C ILE A 130 69.73 6.58 -84.17
N ILE A 131 69.53 5.78 -85.23
CA ILE A 131 68.20 5.27 -85.60
C ILE A 131 67.62 4.37 -84.50
N ALA A 132 68.43 3.46 -83.95
CA ALA A 132 68.01 2.59 -82.85
C ALA A 132 67.69 3.41 -81.58
N ALA A 133 68.49 4.42 -81.25
CA ALA A 133 68.22 5.32 -80.13
C ALA A 133 66.93 6.12 -80.35
N ARG A 134 66.70 6.68 -81.55
CA ARG A 134 65.45 7.40 -81.87
C ARG A 134 64.19 6.55 -81.75
N GLN A 135 64.29 5.24 -81.95
CA GLN A 135 63.16 4.33 -81.75
C GLN A 135 62.94 3.99 -80.27
N LYS A 136 64.02 3.85 -79.50
CA LYS A 136 63.96 3.44 -78.09
C LYS A 136 63.69 4.58 -77.11
N LEU A 137 64.29 5.75 -77.32
CA LEU A 137 64.16 6.89 -76.39
C LEU A 137 62.69 7.30 -76.15
N PRO A 138 61.80 7.38 -77.17
CA PRO A 138 60.39 7.68 -76.92
C PRO A 138 59.66 6.60 -76.10
N ALA A 139 60.05 5.32 -76.24
CA ALA A 139 59.47 4.24 -75.44
C ALA A 139 59.93 4.30 -73.99
N ILE A 140 61.20 4.65 -73.75
CA ILE A 140 61.75 4.91 -72.42
C ILE A 140 61.07 6.12 -71.79
N GLU A 141 60.92 7.22 -72.52
CA GLU A 141 60.22 8.43 -72.09
C GLU A 141 58.78 8.15 -71.64
N VAL A 142 58.01 7.43 -72.46
CA VAL A 142 56.65 7.03 -72.11
C VAL A 142 56.65 6.14 -70.87
N GLY A 143 57.53 5.13 -70.81
CA GLY A 143 57.63 4.26 -69.64
C GLY A 143 57.97 5.03 -68.38
N LEU A 144 58.99 5.88 -68.43
CA LEU A 144 59.49 6.65 -67.30
C LEU A 144 58.40 7.58 -66.75
N HIS A 145 57.70 8.31 -67.62
CA HIS A 145 56.58 9.15 -67.18
C HIS A 145 55.45 8.34 -66.56
N LEU A 146 55.08 7.20 -67.16
CA LEU A 146 54.02 6.34 -66.61
C LEU A 146 54.37 5.85 -65.19
N TYR A 147 55.58 5.34 -64.99
CA TYR A 147 56.01 4.84 -63.68
C TYR A 147 56.23 5.98 -62.68
N ALA A 148 56.79 7.11 -63.10
CA ALA A 148 56.95 8.27 -62.23
C ALA A 148 55.60 8.84 -61.76
N ASP A 149 54.60 8.92 -62.65
CA ASP A 149 53.26 9.39 -62.29
C ASP A 149 52.54 8.41 -61.37
N ALA A 150 52.65 7.09 -61.62
CA ALA A 150 52.08 6.08 -60.74
C ALA A 150 52.69 6.15 -59.32
N LEU A 151 54.02 6.28 -59.21
CA LEU A 151 54.70 6.40 -57.92
C LEU A 151 54.31 7.69 -57.16
N ARG A 152 54.17 8.82 -57.86
CA ARG A 152 53.69 10.06 -57.24
C ARG A 152 52.27 9.90 -56.72
N LEU A 153 51.39 9.27 -57.49
CA LEU A 153 50.01 9.02 -57.07
C LEU A 153 49.97 8.09 -55.87
N PHE A 154 50.75 7.01 -55.84
CA PHE A 154 50.83 6.13 -54.68
C PHE A 154 51.29 6.86 -53.41
N GLN A 155 52.32 7.72 -53.50
CA GLN A 155 52.78 8.52 -52.36
C GLN A 155 51.72 9.51 -51.87
N GLN A 156 51.04 10.20 -52.79
CA GLN A 156 49.96 11.12 -52.43
C GLN A 156 48.80 10.40 -51.76
N ILE A 157 48.46 9.22 -52.27
CA ILE A 157 47.42 8.36 -51.70
C ILE A 157 47.82 7.87 -50.31
N ASP A 158 49.07 7.44 -50.12
CA ASP A 158 49.57 6.99 -48.82
C ASP A 158 49.58 8.13 -47.79
N ASP A 159 50.04 9.32 -48.16
CA ASP A 159 50.02 10.51 -47.29
C ASP A 159 48.58 10.83 -46.83
N MET A 160 47.62 10.69 -47.76
CA MET A 160 46.21 10.91 -47.49
C MET A 160 45.60 9.80 -46.62
N LEU A 161 45.95 8.54 -46.86
CA LEU A 161 45.50 7.41 -46.05
C LEU A 161 46.11 7.45 -44.64
N ILE A 162 47.37 7.85 -44.47
CA ILE A 162 47.99 8.10 -43.16
C ILE A 162 47.21 9.17 -42.40
N THR A 163 46.75 10.20 -43.11
CA THR A 163 45.94 11.29 -42.54
C THR A 163 44.52 10.82 -42.18
N MET A 164 43.94 9.90 -42.95
CA MET A 164 42.55 9.45 -42.80
C MET A 164 42.35 8.09 -42.09
N ARG A 165 43.43 7.42 -41.64
CA ARG A 165 43.44 6.06 -41.07
C ARG A 165 42.17 5.67 -40.28
N HIS A 166 41.64 4.48 -40.63
CA HIS A 166 40.59 3.72 -39.94
C HIS A 166 39.11 4.10 -40.20
N SER A 167 38.78 4.77 -41.30
CA SER A 167 37.39 4.74 -41.79
C SER A 167 37.12 3.42 -42.54
N ASN A 168 35.93 2.84 -42.38
CA ASN A 168 35.51 1.68 -43.17
C ASN A 168 35.53 1.98 -44.69
N GLU A 169 35.37 3.25 -45.06
CA GLU A 169 35.39 3.73 -46.44
C GLU A 169 36.81 3.71 -47.05
N THR A 170 37.85 3.93 -46.24
CA THR A 170 39.26 3.89 -46.68
C THR A 170 39.82 2.47 -46.80
N ALA A 171 39.25 1.49 -46.08
CA ALA A 171 39.74 0.11 -46.10
C ALA A 171 39.55 -0.60 -47.46
N GLY A 172 38.43 -0.33 -48.14
CA GLY A 172 38.19 -0.84 -49.50
C GLY A 172 39.15 -0.25 -50.53
N LEU A 173 39.52 1.02 -50.35
CA LEU A 173 40.50 1.71 -51.20
C LEU A 173 41.92 1.22 -50.96
N GLU A 174 42.32 1.01 -49.71
CA GLU A 174 43.61 0.38 -49.34
C GLU A 174 43.80 -1.00 -50.00
N SER A 175 42.76 -1.85 -49.97
CA SER A 175 42.80 -3.15 -50.63
C SER A 175 42.93 -3.03 -52.16
N ALA A 176 42.22 -2.10 -52.79
CA ALA A 176 42.30 -1.89 -54.24
C ALA A 176 43.67 -1.34 -54.68
N LEU A 177 44.30 -0.51 -53.83
CA LEU A 177 45.64 0.04 -54.07
C LEU A 177 46.73 -1.03 -53.97
N LEU A 178 46.62 -1.95 -53.00
CA LEU A 178 47.51 -3.09 -52.90
C LEU A 178 47.49 -3.94 -54.17
N THR A 179 46.30 -4.24 -54.71
CA THR A 179 46.17 -4.97 -55.97
C THR A 179 46.83 -4.23 -57.15
N GLN A 180 46.71 -2.90 -57.22
CA GLN A 180 47.37 -2.13 -58.27
C GLN A 180 48.88 -2.06 -58.11
N ARG A 181 49.38 -1.97 -56.87
CA ARG A 181 50.82 -2.08 -56.58
C ARG A 181 51.37 -3.41 -57.06
N GLU A 182 50.67 -4.52 -56.85
CA GLU A 182 51.05 -5.84 -57.37
C GLU A 182 51.11 -5.86 -58.91
N VAL A 183 50.16 -5.24 -59.60
CA VAL A 183 50.17 -5.12 -61.08
C VAL A 183 51.39 -4.33 -61.56
N VAL A 184 51.75 -3.23 -60.88
CA VAL A 184 52.96 -2.44 -61.18
C VAL A 184 54.22 -3.28 -60.93
N ALA A 185 54.26 -4.06 -59.85
CA ALA A 185 55.38 -4.93 -59.49
C ALA A 185 55.61 -6.08 -60.49
N MET A 186 54.60 -6.45 -61.28
CA MET A 186 54.72 -7.46 -62.35
C MET A 186 55.11 -6.87 -63.71
N GLY A 187 55.42 -5.57 -63.79
CA GLY A 187 55.80 -4.91 -65.04
C GLY A 187 54.63 -4.58 -65.98
N GLY A 188 53.39 -4.67 -65.50
CA GLY A 188 52.18 -4.54 -66.31
C GLY A 188 51.55 -3.15 -66.37
N LEU A 189 52.29 -2.07 -66.05
CA LEU A 189 51.70 -0.73 -65.95
C LEU A 189 51.32 -0.18 -67.34
N THR A 190 50.02 0.02 -67.55
CA THR A 190 49.44 0.62 -68.76
C THR A 190 48.86 2.00 -68.46
N ARG A 191 48.55 2.77 -69.51
CA ARG A 191 47.81 4.04 -69.38
C ARG A 191 46.46 3.86 -68.67
N GLU A 192 45.76 2.77 -68.95
CA GLU A 192 44.50 2.42 -68.29
C GLU A 192 44.71 2.14 -66.79
N GLY A 193 45.81 1.48 -66.43
CA GLY A 193 46.20 1.27 -65.03
C GLY A 193 46.41 2.57 -64.26
N ILE A 194 47.03 3.59 -64.87
CA ILE A 194 47.19 4.91 -64.25
C ILE A 194 45.85 5.62 -64.08
N GLU A 195 44.97 5.60 -65.09
CA GLU A 195 43.64 6.20 -64.96
C GLU A 195 42.81 5.50 -63.87
N TYR A 196 42.98 4.19 -63.69
CA TYR A 196 42.40 3.46 -62.58
C TYR A 196 42.98 3.91 -61.23
N ILE A 197 44.29 4.07 -61.09
CA ILE A 197 44.90 4.63 -59.86
C ILE A 197 44.36 6.04 -59.58
N LYS A 198 44.23 6.90 -60.60
CA LYS A 198 43.61 8.23 -60.46
C LYS A 198 42.16 8.16 -60.00
N SER A 199 41.39 7.17 -60.48
CA SER A 199 40.01 6.94 -60.05
C SER A 199 39.91 6.53 -58.58
N LEU A 200 40.93 5.85 -58.04
CA LEU A 200 41.03 5.53 -56.61
C LEU A 200 41.46 6.73 -55.77
N TYR A 201 42.26 7.65 -56.33
CA TYR A 201 42.67 8.89 -55.69
C TYR A 201 41.51 9.88 -55.52
N LYS A 202 40.63 9.99 -56.51
CA LYS A 202 39.58 11.03 -56.54
C LYS A 202 38.63 11.02 -55.32
N PRO A 203 38.08 9.87 -54.88
CA PRO A 203 37.27 9.82 -53.65
C PRO A 203 38.04 10.25 -52.40
N LEU A 204 39.33 9.94 -52.31
CA LEU A 204 40.17 10.35 -51.19
C LEU A 204 40.41 11.86 -51.20
N ASP A 205 40.60 12.46 -52.37
CA ASP A 205 40.79 13.91 -52.53
C ASP A 205 39.53 14.68 -52.14
N GLU A 206 38.36 14.17 -52.55
CA GLU A 206 37.06 14.72 -52.15
C GLU A 206 36.84 14.63 -50.63
N LEU A 207 37.16 13.49 -49.99
CA LEU A 207 37.07 13.33 -48.54
C LEU A 207 38.04 14.26 -47.78
N SER A 208 39.27 14.43 -48.28
CA SER A 208 40.27 15.30 -47.64
C SER A 208 39.89 16.79 -47.66
N ARG A 209 39.03 17.21 -48.59
CA ARG A 209 38.57 18.59 -48.75
C ARG A 209 37.27 18.90 -48.02
N MET A 210 36.66 17.92 -47.32
CA MET A 210 35.44 18.18 -46.58
C MET A 210 35.68 19.22 -45.47
N PRO A 211 34.84 20.27 -45.40
CA PRO A 211 34.94 21.24 -44.32
C PRO A 211 34.58 20.59 -42.98
N PRO A 212 35.14 21.09 -41.86
CA PRO A 212 34.75 20.63 -40.53
C PRO A 212 33.25 20.82 -40.32
N PRO A 213 32.59 19.93 -39.55
CA PRO A 213 31.18 20.06 -39.21
C PRO A 213 30.89 21.44 -38.59
N PRO A 214 29.79 22.11 -38.97
CA PRO A 214 29.44 23.44 -38.46
C PRO A 214 29.31 23.47 -36.93
N GLN A 215 28.92 22.34 -36.33
CA GLN A 215 28.84 22.13 -34.88
C GLN A 215 30.14 22.48 -34.15
N ILE A 216 31.31 22.26 -34.75
CA ILE A 216 32.61 22.59 -34.12
C ILE A 216 32.72 24.11 -33.89
N SER A 217 32.26 24.90 -34.86
CA SER A 217 32.24 26.35 -34.75
C SER A 217 31.21 26.83 -33.72
N GLU A 218 30.04 26.21 -33.67
CA GLU A 218 29.01 26.50 -32.68
C GLU A 218 29.45 26.15 -31.25
N VAL A 219 30.10 24.99 -31.05
CA VAL A 219 30.68 24.61 -29.75
C VAL A 219 31.72 25.64 -29.32
N THR A 220 32.56 26.11 -30.25
CA THR A 220 33.59 27.13 -29.96
C THR A 220 32.95 28.43 -29.45
N SER A 221 31.89 28.90 -30.10
CA SER A 221 31.13 30.08 -29.67
C SER A 221 30.47 29.85 -28.30
N THR A 222 29.80 28.71 -28.13
CA THR A 222 29.09 28.33 -26.90
C THR A 222 30.04 28.25 -25.71
N LEU A 223 31.23 27.64 -25.88
CA LEU A 223 32.26 27.60 -24.84
C LEU A 223 32.80 29.01 -24.51
N GLY A 224 32.89 29.90 -25.51
CA GLY A 224 33.23 31.31 -25.29
C GLY A 224 32.23 32.02 -24.37
N GLU A 225 30.94 31.76 -24.55
CA GLU A 225 29.87 32.27 -23.68
C GLU A 225 29.89 31.63 -22.29
N ILE A 226 30.07 30.31 -22.19
CA ILE A 226 30.20 29.59 -20.90
C ILE A 226 31.35 30.19 -20.08
N ARG A 227 32.50 30.45 -20.71
CA ARG A 227 33.65 31.07 -20.04
C ARG A 227 33.32 32.47 -19.54
N SER A 228 32.55 33.24 -20.31
CA SER A 228 32.17 34.60 -19.97
C SER A 228 31.19 34.62 -18.79
N TRP A 229 30.20 33.71 -18.78
CA TRP A 229 29.33 33.47 -17.63
C TRP A 229 30.09 32.97 -16.40
N GLY A 230 31.04 32.05 -16.56
CA GLY A 230 31.88 31.56 -15.46
C GLY A 230 32.69 32.68 -14.81
N ARG A 231 33.19 33.66 -15.59
CA ARG A 231 33.85 34.86 -15.03
C ARG A 231 32.86 35.76 -14.30
N ALA A 232 31.70 36.02 -14.90
CA ALA A 232 30.69 36.89 -14.32
C ALA A 232 30.17 36.37 -12.97
N LEU A 233 30.02 35.04 -12.85
CA LEU A 233 29.59 34.36 -11.63
C LEU A 233 30.76 33.97 -10.70
N SER A 234 32.02 34.24 -11.10
CA SER A 234 33.22 33.76 -10.40
C SER A 234 33.28 32.24 -10.17
N ILE A 235 32.75 31.45 -11.10
CA ILE A 235 32.71 29.98 -11.06
C ILE A 235 33.82 29.40 -11.95
N THR A 236 34.64 28.51 -11.39
CA THR A 236 35.56 27.65 -12.14
C THR A 236 34.91 26.29 -12.39
N SER A 237 34.53 26.00 -13.64
CA SER A 237 33.86 24.74 -14.01
C SER A 237 34.85 23.71 -14.58
N GLU A 238 35.00 22.57 -13.90
CA GLU A 238 35.76 21.42 -14.43
C GLU A 238 35.11 20.88 -15.71
N LYS A 239 33.77 20.85 -15.76
CA LYS A 239 33.01 20.47 -16.96
C LYS A 239 33.39 21.34 -18.18
N TYR A 240 33.60 22.65 -17.99
CA TYR A 240 34.07 23.53 -19.08
C TYR A 240 35.46 23.11 -19.58
N ARG A 241 36.38 22.78 -18.67
CA ARG A 241 37.73 22.34 -19.04
C ARG A 241 37.69 21.04 -19.83
N ASP A 242 36.85 20.10 -19.43
CA ASP A 242 36.68 18.82 -20.11
C ASP A 242 36.08 18.99 -21.51
N LEU A 243 35.04 19.83 -21.65
CA LEU A 243 34.45 20.15 -22.96
C LEU A 243 35.44 20.87 -23.87
N TYR A 244 36.26 21.77 -23.32
CA TYR A 244 37.30 22.46 -24.07
C TYR A 244 38.40 21.50 -24.55
N LEU A 245 38.83 20.54 -23.70
CA LEU A 245 39.77 19.50 -24.09
C LEU A 245 39.19 18.58 -25.17
N ARG A 246 37.92 18.18 -25.05
CA ARG A 246 37.22 17.41 -26.09
C ARG A 246 37.14 18.19 -27.40
N LEU A 247 36.83 19.49 -27.37
CA LEU A 247 36.83 20.35 -28.56
C LEU A 247 38.22 20.41 -29.22
N GLN A 248 39.29 20.59 -28.45
CA GLN A 248 40.66 20.62 -29.00
C GLN A 248 41.03 19.30 -29.70
N GLN A 249 40.64 18.17 -29.12
CA GLN A 249 40.86 16.87 -29.73
C GLN A 249 40.01 16.69 -30.99
N LEU A 250 38.78 17.19 -30.99
CA LEU A 250 37.86 17.07 -32.12
C LEU A 250 38.29 18.00 -33.27
N GLN A 251 38.74 19.23 -32.99
CA GLN A 251 39.31 20.15 -34.00
C GLN A 251 40.53 19.55 -34.73
N THR A 252 41.31 18.72 -34.06
CA THR A 252 42.50 18.08 -34.64
C THR A 252 42.21 16.74 -35.33
N SER A 253 41.08 16.07 -35.04
CA SER A 253 40.85 14.68 -35.49
C SER A 253 39.38 14.32 -35.79
N TRP A 254 38.51 15.29 -36.11
CA TRP A 254 37.06 15.05 -36.27
C TRP A 254 36.71 13.98 -37.30
N MET A 255 37.47 13.86 -38.41
CA MET A 255 37.24 12.83 -39.43
C MET A 255 37.46 11.39 -38.91
N ARG A 256 38.17 11.24 -37.78
CA ARG A 256 38.50 9.93 -37.17
C ARG A 256 37.58 9.57 -36.02
N ARG A 257 36.60 10.41 -35.71
CA ARG A 257 35.74 10.30 -34.52
C ARG A 257 34.32 9.91 -34.92
N ASP A 258 33.51 9.57 -33.92
CA ASP A 258 32.11 9.23 -34.14
C ASP A 258 31.40 10.44 -34.80
N PRO A 259 30.68 10.26 -35.92
CA PRO A 259 29.96 11.35 -36.59
C PRO A 259 28.95 12.06 -35.68
N ASN A 260 28.49 11.42 -34.59
CA ASN A 260 27.58 12.04 -33.61
C ASN A 260 28.31 12.82 -32.50
N GLU A 261 29.63 12.66 -32.35
CA GLU A 261 30.40 13.30 -31.28
C GLU A 261 30.33 14.85 -31.30
N PRO A 262 30.35 15.53 -32.47
CA PRO A 262 30.19 16.99 -32.53
C PRO A 262 28.82 17.47 -32.03
N ASP A 263 27.75 16.75 -32.37
CA ASP A 263 26.38 17.08 -31.91
C ASP A 263 26.23 16.85 -30.41
N GLN A 264 26.77 15.75 -29.89
CA GLN A 264 26.81 15.46 -28.44
C GLN A 264 27.60 16.54 -27.68
N LEU A 265 28.77 16.92 -28.19
CA LEU A 265 29.60 17.95 -27.56
C LEU A 265 28.89 19.32 -27.56
N LEU A 266 28.15 19.66 -28.62
CA LEU A 266 27.33 20.86 -28.70
C LEU A 266 26.17 20.82 -27.71
N GLN A 267 25.51 19.67 -27.58
CA GLN A 267 24.44 19.48 -26.59
C GLN A 267 24.98 19.64 -25.17
N ASP A 268 26.09 18.99 -24.83
CA ASP A 268 26.75 19.10 -23.52
C ASP A 268 27.14 20.56 -23.21
N ALA A 269 27.69 21.27 -24.20
CA ALA A 269 28.04 22.69 -24.06
C ALA A 269 26.81 23.59 -23.85
N ARG A 270 25.71 23.35 -24.58
CA ARG A 270 24.45 24.09 -24.40
C ARG A 270 23.81 23.82 -23.04
N ILE A 271 23.88 22.58 -22.54
CA ILE A 271 23.41 22.24 -21.19
C ILE A 271 24.19 23.04 -20.15
N LEU A 272 25.52 23.02 -20.22
CA LEU A 272 26.36 23.77 -19.27
C LEU A 272 26.16 25.29 -19.37
N LEU A 273 25.96 25.83 -20.57
CA LEU A 273 25.62 27.23 -20.76
C LEU A 273 24.29 27.59 -20.06
N ASN A 274 23.27 26.76 -20.24
CA ASN A 274 21.98 26.95 -19.59
C ASN A 274 22.07 26.81 -18.05
N GLU A 275 22.90 25.89 -17.54
CA GLU A 275 23.18 25.78 -16.10
C GLU A 275 23.73 27.10 -15.54
N HIS A 276 24.69 27.73 -16.22
CA HIS A 276 25.24 29.02 -15.78
C HIS A 276 24.25 30.19 -15.92
N ILE A 277 23.45 30.23 -16.99
CA ILE A 277 22.38 31.25 -17.13
C ILE A 277 21.37 31.11 -15.99
N GLN A 278 20.95 29.89 -15.66
CA GLN A 278 20.04 29.64 -14.54
C GLN A 278 20.64 30.05 -13.19
N GLN A 279 21.92 29.78 -12.96
CA GLN A 279 22.62 30.25 -11.75
C GLN A 279 22.63 31.78 -11.68
N GLY A 280 22.87 32.48 -12.79
CA GLY A 280 22.76 33.94 -12.84
C GLY A 280 21.36 34.46 -12.51
N HIS A 281 20.31 33.79 -12.99
CA HIS A 281 18.93 34.10 -12.60
C HIS A 281 18.66 33.87 -11.11
N GLN A 282 19.13 32.76 -10.54
CA GLN A 282 18.97 32.45 -9.12
C GLN A 282 19.69 33.47 -8.24
N GLU A 283 20.92 33.84 -8.60
CA GLU A 283 21.67 34.87 -7.88
C GLU A 283 20.96 36.23 -7.95
N ARG A 284 20.44 36.59 -9.13
CA ARG A 284 19.60 37.78 -9.29
C ARG A 284 18.37 37.74 -8.40
N GLU A 285 17.60 36.65 -8.39
CA GLU A 285 16.41 36.53 -7.56
C GLU A 285 16.72 36.60 -6.07
N ALA A 286 17.80 35.93 -5.64
CA ALA A 286 18.27 35.99 -4.25
C ALA A 286 18.65 37.42 -3.85
N ASN A 287 19.40 38.12 -4.71
CA ASN A 287 19.82 39.50 -4.49
C ASN A 287 18.65 40.49 -4.51
N LEU A 288 17.71 40.37 -5.45
CA LEU A 288 16.47 41.16 -5.48
C LEU A 288 15.64 40.93 -4.22
N SER A 289 15.51 39.69 -3.77
CA SER A 289 14.75 39.34 -2.56
C SER A 289 15.41 39.92 -1.32
N ARG A 290 16.74 39.84 -1.21
CA ARG A 290 17.51 40.46 -0.12
C ARG A 290 17.27 41.97 -0.06
N LEU A 291 17.44 42.68 -1.18
CA LEU A 291 17.23 44.12 -1.24
C LEU A 291 15.77 44.50 -0.98
N GLN A 292 14.81 43.73 -1.51
CA GLN A 292 13.38 43.95 -1.27
C GLN A 292 12.99 43.77 0.21
N ASN A 293 13.54 42.76 0.88
CA ASN A 293 13.29 42.53 2.31
C ASN A 293 13.92 43.62 3.18
N SER A 294 15.14 44.05 2.85
CA SER A 294 15.78 45.15 3.56
C SER A 294 15.06 46.49 3.31
N LEU A 295 14.54 46.71 2.10
CA LEU A 295 13.71 47.86 1.76
C LEU A 295 12.38 47.85 2.48
N SER A 296 11.69 46.71 2.58
CA SER A 296 10.40 46.65 3.29
C SER A 296 10.55 46.98 4.78
N GLU A 297 11.64 46.56 5.41
CA GLU A 297 11.98 46.93 6.79
C GLU A 297 12.26 48.42 6.95
N LEU A 298 13.05 48.98 6.04
CA LEU A 298 13.33 50.42 6.01
C LEU A 298 12.03 51.22 5.78
N THR A 299 11.17 50.78 4.86
CA THR A 299 9.87 51.41 4.58
C THR A 299 8.93 51.32 5.78
N LEU A 300 8.88 50.17 6.46
CA LEU A 300 8.10 50.02 7.69
C LEU A 300 8.62 50.97 8.77
N ALA A 301 9.94 51.12 8.90
CA ALA A 301 10.57 51.93 9.93
C ALA A 301 10.50 53.43 9.70
N CYS A 302 10.76 53.87 8.47
CA CYS A 302 11.02 55.27 8.12
C CYS A 302 10.05 55.83 7.08
N GLY A 303 9.10 55.04 6.56
CA GLY A 303 8.17 55.43 5.49
C GLY A 303 8.69 55.11 4.08
N PRO A 304 7.84 55.23 3.05
CA PRO A 304 8.15 54.80 1.69
C PRO A 304 9.36 55.52 1.09
N GLN A 305 10.23 54.75 0.42
CA GLN A 305 11.50 55.22 -0.15
C GLN A 305 11.43 55.14 -1.67
N GLN A 306 10.76 56.11 -2.30
CA GLN A 306 10.42 56.08 -3.74
C GLN A 306 11.65 55.92 -4.65
N GLU A 307 12.80 56.48 -4.27
CA GLU A 307 14.03 56.43 -5.08
C GLU A 307 14.60 55.00 -5.17
N ILE A 308 14.74 54.30 -4.03
CA ILE A 308 15.21 52.91 -4.02
C ILE A 308 14.13 51.96 -4.57
N GLU A 309 12.84 52.22 -4.30
CA GLU A 309 11.73 51.45 -4.86
C GLU A 309 11.74 51.49 -6.40
N THR A 310 11.94 52.67 -6.99
CA THR A 310 12.04 52.85 -8.45
C THR A 310 13.24 52.09 -9.02
N ARG A 311 14.38 52.11 -8.32
CA ARG A 311 15.59 51.37 -8.74
C ARG A 311 15.43 49.86 -8.60
N LEU A 312 14.80 49.37 -7.54
CA LEU A 312 14.46 47.96 -7.38
C LEU A 312 13.53 47.50 -8.51
N GLN A 313 12.55 48.32 -8.89
CA GLN A 313 11.72 48.04 -10.06
C GLN A 313 12.55 48.01 -11.35
N SER A 314 13.44 48.97 -11.57
CA SER A 314 14.35 48.95 -12.73
C SER A 314 15.21 47.68 -12.79
N LEU A 315 15.75 47.22 -11.65
CA LEU A 315 16.51 45.97 -11.55
C LEU A 315 15.64 44.72 -11.85
N LYS A 316 14.36 44.74 -11.48
CA LYS A 316 13.38 43.68 -11.80
C LYS A 316 13.01 43.62 -13.28
N HIS A 317 13.03 44.74 -13.99
CA HIS A 317 12.68 44.78 -15.41
C HIS A 317 13.87 44.48 -16.34
N THR A 318 15.11 44.54 -15.83
CA THR A 318 16.31 44.20 -16.60
C THR A 318 16.35 42.69 -16.88
N ARG A 319 16.46 42.31 -18.17
CA ARG A 319 16.60 40.91 -18.61
C ARG A 319 18.07 40.51 -18.60
N LEU A 320 18.31 39.23 -18.35
CA LEU A 320 19.64 38.62 -18.37
C LEU A 320 19.68 37.59 -19.49
N GLU A 321 19.97 38.04 -20.71
CA GLU A 321 20.07 37.13 -21.86
C GLU A 321 21.53 36.73 -22.09
N TYR A 322 22.47 37.62 -21.74
CA TYR A 322 23.90 37.41 -21.91
C TYR A 322 24.71 37.69 -20.63
N SER A 323 25.95 37.19 -20.58
CA SER A 323 26.82 37.37 -19.40
C SER A 323 27.14 38.84 -19.13
N HIS A 324 27.20 39.68 -20.16
CA HIS A 324 27.45 41.13 -19.99
C HIS A 324 26.26 41.83 -19.35
N ASP A 325 25.02 41.45 -19.70
CA ASP A 325 23.82 41.96 -19.03
C ASP A 325 23.84 41.67 -17.53
N PHE A 326 24.36 40.50 -17.14
CA PHE A 326 24.49 40.12 -15.73
C PHE A 326 25.54 40.94 -14.98
N VAL A 327 26.69 41.21 -15.60
CA VAL A 327 27.72 42.08 -15.02
C VAL A 327 27.18 43.51 -14.82
N ASP A 328 26.55 44.07 -15.86
CA ASP A 328 25.92 45.39 -15.80
C ASP A 328 24.80 45.42 -14.74
N TRP A 329 24.02 44.34 -14.62
CA TRP A 329 22.99 44.20 -13.60
C TRP A 329 23.57 44.17 -12.18
N MET A 330 24.66 43.41 -11.97
CA MET A 330 25.36 43.34 -10.67
C MET A 330 25.96 44.69 -10.25
N GLU A 331 26.49 45.47 -11.20
CA GLU A 331 26.97 46.83 -10.94
C GLU A 331 25.81 47.74 -10.50
N ARG A 332 24.69 47.72 -11.23
CA ARG A 332 23.48 48.49 -10.86
C ARG A 332 22.92 48.06 -9.50
N TYR A 333 22.96 46.76 -9.19
CA TYR A 333 22.55 46.22 -7.89
C TYR A 333 23.47 46.70 -6.77
N THR A 334 24.79 46.72 -6.99
CA THR A 334 25.78 47.22 -6.03
C THR A 334 25.54 48.70 -5.73
N ASN A 335 25.32 49.53 -6.76
CA ASN A 335 24.99 50.94 -6.60
C ASN A 335 23.67 51.13 -5.81
N ALA A 336 22.65 50.31 -6.10
CA ALA A 336 21.39 50.35 -5.35
C ALA A 336 21.57 49.95 -3.87
N ILE A 337 22.49 49.02 -3.56
CA ILE A 337 22.83 48.68 -2.17
C ILE A 337 23.57 49.84 -1.48
N GLU A 338 24.54 50.47 -2.14
CA GLU A 338 25.31 51.57 -1.54
C GLU A 338 24.40 52.75 -1.18
N GLU A 339 23.46 53.08 -2.07
CA GLU A 339 22.44 54.09 -1.79
C GLU A 339 21.46 53.66 -0.71
N PHE A 340 21.03 52.40 -0.71
CA PHE A 340 20.24 51.85 0.39
C PHE A 340 20.97 52.03 1.73
N LYS A 341 22.27 51.76 1.79
CA LYS A 341 23.08 51.97 3.00
C LYS A 341 23.18 53.44 3.39
N ALA A 342 23.33 54.35 2.42
CA ALA A 342 23.37 55.79 2.66
C ALA A 342 22.02 56.33 3.19
N ILE A 343 20.90 55.81 2.69
CA ILE A 343 19.57 56.17 3.18
C ILE A 343 19.35 55.59 4.59
N ALA A 344 19.75 54.33 4.82
CA ALA A 344 19.67 53.71 6.14
C ALA A 344 20.51 54.44 7.20
N SER A 345 21.70 54.93 6.86
CA SER A 345 22.52 55.75 7.78
C SER A 345 21.92 57.14 8.01
N THR A 346 21.27 57.73 7.01
CA THR A 346 20.56 59.01 7.19
C THR A 346 19.39 58.90 8.17
N HIS A 347 18.78 57.71 8.26
CA HIS A 347 17.66 57.41 9.17
C HIS A 347 18.04 56.64 10.43
N GLU A 348 19.33 56.60 10.80
CA GLU A 348 19.84 55.83 11.94
C GLU A 348 19.07 56.07 13.24
N LEU A 349 18.80 57.33 13.58
CA LEU A 349 18.10 57.72 14.81
C LEU A 349 16.63 57.26 14.85
N ALA A 350 15.98 57.17 13.69
CA ALA A 350 14.61 56.63 13.58
C ALA A 350 14.60 55.10 13.71
N LEU A 351 15.63 54.43 13.18
CA LEU A 351 15.83 52.99 13.31
C LEU A 351 16.14 52.58 14.76
N GLU A 352 17.01 53.33 15.45
CA GLU A 352 17.30 53.14 16.89
C GLU A 352 16.03 53.23 17.72
N LYS A 353 15.27 54.32 17.59
CA LYS A 353 14.02 54.50 18.36
C LYS A 353 13.04 53.35 18.13
N ARG A 354 12.92 52.87 16.90
CA ARG A 354 12.03 51.75 16.59
C ARG A 354 12.54 50.42 17.14
N LEU A 355 13.86 50.21 17.17
CA LEU A 355 14.47 49.04 17.79
C LEU A 355 14.20 49.05 19.29
N GLU A 356 14.36 50.19 19.96
CA GLU A 356 14.01 50.37 21.37
C GLU A 356 12.54 50.03 21.65
N GLU A 357 11.61 50.52 20.82
CA GLU A 357 10.17 50.20 20.94
C GLU A 357 9.90 48.69 20.80
N ARG A 358 10.58 48.02 19.86
CA ARG A 358 10.43 46.57 19.64
C ARG A 358 11.05 45.77 20.79
N CYS A 359 12.23 46.17 21.26
CA CYS A 359 12.88 45.58 22.42
C CYS A 359 12.04 45.77 23.69
N ALA A 360 11.37 46.91 23.87
CA ALA A 360 10.45 47.13 24.98
C ALA A 360 9.24 46.17 24.93
N LYS A 361 8.64 45.99 23.74
CA LYS A 361 7.56 45.00 23.54
C LYS A 361 8.04 43.57 23.80
N TRP A 362 9.24 43.22 23.34
CA TRP A 362 9.80 41.89 23.54
C TRP A 362 10.06 41.64 25.04
N ARG A 363 10.67 42.59 25.74
CA ARG A 363 10.89 42.52 27.18
C ARG A 363 9.59 42.30 27.95
N LEU A 364 8.55 43.09 27.63
CA LEU A 364 7.24 42.95 28.27
C LEU A 364 6.61 41.58 27.98
N GLY A 365 6.67 41.12 26.72
CA GLY A 365 6.14 39.82 26.34
C GLY A 365 6.89 38.64 26.97
N LEU A 366 8.21 38.74 27.13
CA LEU A 366 9.03 37.74 27.83
C LEU A 366 8.71 37.71 29.32
N GLN A 367 8.55 38.87 29.96
CA GLN A 367 8.12 38.95 31.36
C GLN A 367 6.74 38.31 31.57
N ASN A 368 5.80 38.57 30.66
CA ASN A 368 4.47 37.95 30.70
C ASN A 368 4.56 36.43 30.52
N LEU A 369 5.33 35.94 29.55
CA LEU A 369 5.52 34.50 29.31
C LEU A 369 6.18 33.82 30.52
N GLN A 370 7.19 34.43 31.13
CA GLN A 370 7.89 33.90 32.30
C GLN A 370 7.04 33.93 33.58
N ALA A 371 6.07 34.85 33.67
CA ALA A 371 5.10 34.90 34.76
C ALA A 371 4.01 33.81 34.65
N MET A 372 3.91 33.12 33.50
CA MET A 372 3.01 31.98 33.34
C MET A 372 3.69 30.66 33.76
N PRO A 373 2.91 29.66 34.21
CA PRO A 373 3.40 28.30 34.37
C PRO A 373 3.64 27.69 33.00
N LEU A 374 4.92 27.55 32.64
CA LEU A 374 5.36 26.99 31.36
C LEU A 374 5.64 25.49 31.48
N SER A 375 5.38 24.74 30.42
CA SER A 375 5.85 23.36 30.28
C SER A 375 7.38 23.30 30.17
N GLN A 376 7.98 22.14 30.46
CA GLN A 376 9.43 21.91 30.36
C GLN A 376 9.95 22.12 28.95
N SER A 377 9.11 21.95 27.94
CA SER A 377 9.47 22.18 26.54
C SER A 377 9.57 23.67 26.19
N LEU A 378 8.79 24.54 26.83
CA LEU A 378 8.72 25.98 26.56
C LEU A 378 9.73 26.79 27.38
N LYS A 379 10.05 26.36 28.61
CA LYS A 379 11.08 26.99 29.47
C LYS A 379 12.43 27.25 28.75
N PRO A 380 13.07 26.26 28.09
CA PRO A 380 14.35 26.49 27.41
C PRO A 380 14.21 27.38 26.17
N GLN A 381 13.05 27.39 25.51
CA GLN A 381 12.79 28.25 24.36
C GLN A 381 12.65 29.71 24.78
N ALA A 382 11.91 29.97 25.86
CA ALA A 382 11.87 31.28 26.50
C ALA A 382 13.27 31.74 26.98
N GLY A 383 14.07 30.82 27.52
CA GLY A 383 15.47 31.09 27.89
C GLY A 383 16.36 31.46 26.70
N ARG A 384 16.20 30.79 25.54
CA ARG A 384 16.91 31.15 24.30
C ARG A 384 16.50 32.51 23.78
N LEU A 385 15.21 32.85 23.82
CA LEU A 385 14.74 34.19 23.46
C LEU A 385 15.33 35.25 24.40
N GLN A 386 15.39 35.00 25.72
CA GLN A 386 16.06 35.91 26.65
C GLN A 386 17.54 36.12 26.29
N GLN A 387 18.28 35.04 26.00
CA GLN A 387 19.69 35.14 25.58
C GLN A 387 19.87 35.90 24.26
N ARG A 388 18.94 35.79 23.32
CA ARG A 388 18.96 36.56 22.07
C ARG A 388 18.66 38.03 22.33
N PHE A 389 17.70 38.32 23.20
CA PHE A 389 17.39 39.68 23.64
C PHE A 389 18.59 40.37 24.29
N ASP A 390 19.30 39.67 25.18
CA ASP A 390 20.45 40.23 25.88
C ASP A 390 21.63 40.56 24.94
N LYS A 391 21.74 39.87 23.80
CA LYS A 391 22.77 40.07 22.77
C LYS A 391 22.49 41.23 21.81
N LEU A 392 21.26 41.75 21.76
CA LEU A 392 20.85 42.79 20.81
C LEU A 392 21.31 44.21 21.18
N ASN A 393 21.90 44.40 22.37
CA ASN A 393 22.23 45.74 22.91
C ASN A 393 23.52 46.37 22.36
N ASP A 394 24.27 45.72 21.47
CA ASP A 394 25.59 46.20 21.01
C ASP A 394 25.63 46.71 19.56
N SER A 395 24.52 46.72 18.83
CA SER A 395 24.49 47.08 17.40
C SER A 395 24.65 48.60 17.17
N LYS A 396 25.59 49.02 16.31
CA LYS A 396 25.82 50.44 15.97
C LYS A 396 25.89 50.64 14.46
N GLY A 397 25.21 51.65 13.92
CA GLY A 397 25.15 51.90 12.49
C GLY A 397 23.84 51.45 11.84
N GLY A 398 23.33 52.26 10.90
CA GLY A 398 22.03 52.05 10.25
C GLY A 398 21.79 50.64 9.66
N GLN A 399 22.82 49.97 9.12
CA GLN A 399 22.66 48.62 8.58
C GLN A 399 22.59 47.54 9.67
N GLU A 400 23.40 47.65 10.72
CA GLU A 400 23.34 46.74 11.87
C GLU A 400 22.02 46.90 12.61
N LEU A 401 21.51 48.12 12.73
CA LEU A 401 20.21 48.40 13.32
C LEU A 401 19.04 47.76 12.55
N LEU A 402 19.10 47.71 11.21
CA LEU A 402 18.09 47.02 10.41
C LEU A 402 18.14 45.49 10.62
N VAL A 403 19.34 44.91 10.71
CA VAL A 403 19.50 43.48 11.04
C VAL A 403 18.94 43.19 12.43
N SER A 404 19.27 44.03 13.41
CA SER A 404 18.77 43.92 14.78
C SER A 404 17.25 44.13 14.88
N LEU A 405 16.68 45.00 14.05
CA LEU A 405 15.23 45.18 13.91
C LEU A 405 14.55 43.93 13.35
N ARG A 406 15.16 43.28 12.35
CA ARG A 406 14.67 42.01 11.80
C ARG A 406 14.69 40.93 12.87
N GLU A 407 15.83 40.76 13.53
CA GLU A 407 15.98 39.79 14.62
C GLU A 407 14.97 40.03 15.74
N ALA A 408 14.74 41.29 16.13
CA ALA A 408 13.74 41.65 17.13
C ALA A 408 12.31 41.33 16.68
N ASN A 409 11.96 41.54 15.40
CA ASN A 409 10.64 41.19 14.88
C ASN A 409 10.45 39.67 14.80
N ASP A 410 11.45 38.93 14.35
CA ASP A 410 11.40 37.45 14.29
C ASP A 410 11.24 36.87 15.69
N CYS A 411 11.97 37.39 16.67
CA CYS A 411 11.85 36.97 18.06
C CYS A 411 10.51 37.36 18.69
N LEU A 412 9.92 38.50 18.31
CA LEU A 412 8.57 38.87 18.73
C LEU A 412 7.53 37.92 18.15
N ALA A 413 7.66 37.48 16.90
CA ALA A 413 6.78 36.48 16.31
C ALA A 413 6.93 35.11 17.00
N GLU A 414 8.16 34.70 17.28
CA GLU A 414 8.45 33.48 18.05
C GLU A 414 7.85 33.57 19.47
N LEU A 415 7.97 34.73 20.13
CA LEU A 415 7.38 34.99 21.45
C LEU A 415 5.85 34.95 21.42
N GLU A 416 5.20 35.52 20.39
CA GLU A 416 3.75 35.43 20.22
C GLU A 416 3.30 33.97 20.03
N GLN A 417 4.07 33.17 19.29
CA GLN A 417 3.79 31.74 19.12
C GLN A 417 3.94 30.98 20.45
N LEU A 418 5.00 31.25 21.22
CA LEU A 418 5.17 30.65 22.55
C LEU A 418 4.07 31.06 23.52
N ASN A 419 3.63 32.31 23.51
CA ASN A 419 2.49 32.77 24.31
C ASN A 419 1.21 32.02 23.96
N ARG A 420 0.88 31.87 22.66
CA ARG A 420 -0.30 31.10 22.24
C ARG A 420 -0.21 29.64 22.69
N GLN A 421 0.98 29.03 22.62
CA GLN A 421 1.17 27.66 23.08
C GLN A 421 0.98 27.55 24.60
N ALA A 422 1.56 28.47 25.38
CA ALA A 422 1.40 28.49 26.83
C ALA A 422 -0.06 28.71 27.25
N GLU A 423 -0.79 29.59 26.57
CA GLU A 423 -2.22 29.80 26.78
C GLU A 423 -3.05 28.55 26.44
N ALA A 424 -2.72 27.86 25.35
CA ALA A 424 -3.38 26.63 24.95
C ALA A 424 -3.13 25.49 25.96
N ASP A 425 -1.89 25.33 26.42
CA ASP A 425 -1.53 24.30 27.40
C ASP A 425 -2.28 24.56 28.73
N ARG A 426 -2.36 25.82 29.17
CA ARG A 426 -3.14 26.22 30.35
C ARG A 426 -4.63 25.95 30.18
N ALA A 427 -5.21 26.31 29.04
CA ALA A 427 -6.62 26.03 28.76
C ALA A 427 -6.90 24.52 28.75
N GLY A 428 -5.95 23.72 28.26
CA GLY A 428 -5.98 22.26 28.31
C GLY A 428 -5.99 21.73 29.75
N PHE A 429 -5.14 22.27 30.63
CA PHE A 429 -5.14 21.95 32.06
C PHE A 429 -6.47 22.33 32.75
N ASP A 430 -6.97 23.56 32.53
CA ASP A 430 -8.23 24.02 33.13
C ASP A 430 -9.43 23.16 32.68
N LEU A 431 -9.39 22.63 31.45
CA LEU A 431 -10.38 21.70 30.95
C LEU A 431 -10.25 20.32 31.60
N ALA A 432 -9.03 19.80 31.76
CA ALA A 432 -8.78 18.54 32.46
C ALA A 432 -9.22 18.58 33.92
N ARG A 433 -8.93 19.67 34.65
CA ARG A 433 -9.36 19.87 36.04
C ARG A 433 -10.89 19.93 36.16
N ARG A 434 -11.58 20.62 35.24
CA ARG A 434 -13.05 20.61 35.19
C ARG A 434 -13.61 19.22 34.94
N GLY A 435 -13.05 18.49 33.97
CA GLY A 435 -13.46 17.11 33.67
C GLY A 435 -13.30 16.17 34.87
N LEU A 436 -12.23 16.31 35.65
CA LEU A 436 -12.04 15.56 36.90
C LEU A 436 -13.10 15.89 37.96
N ARG A 437 -13.40 17.18 38.17
CA ARG A 437 -14.45 17.61 39.12
C ARG A 437 -15.82 17.08 38.73
N GLU A 438 -16.19 17.23 37.45
CA GLU A 438 -17.46 16.75 36.92
C GLU A 438 -17.58 15.22 37.03
N GLY A 439 -16.52 14.49 36.66
CA GLY A 439 -16.47 13.03 36.79
C GLY A 439 -16.59 12.55 38.25
N ASN A 440 -15.90 13.23 39.17
CA ASN A 440 -15.94 12.89 40.60
C ASN A 440 -17.33 13.17 41.18
N ALA A 441 -17.91 14.34 40.89
CA ALA A 441 -19.26 14.70 41.34
C ALA A 441 -20.33 13.73 40.80
N ALA A 442 -20.23 13.31 39.53
CA ALA A 442 -21.16 12.34 38.94
C ALA A 442 -21.05 10.96 39.59
N LEU A 443 -19.83 10.51 39.89
CA LEU A 443 -19.60 9.25 40.59
C LEU A 443 -20.14 9.30 42.03
N GLN A 444 -19.89 10.40 42.75
CA GLN A 444 -20.42 10.62 44.10
C GLN A 444 -21.96 10.67 44.14
N ALA A 445 -22.60 11.32 43.16
CA ALA A 445 -24.05 11.32 43.04
C ALA A 445 -24.62 9.91 42.78
N SER A 446 -23.93 9.13 41.94
CA SER A 446 -24.31 7.72 41.67
C SER A 446 -24.12 6.84 42.90
N ALA A 447 -23.02 7.04 43.64
CA ALA A 447 -22.72 6.35 44.88
C ALA A 447 -23.75 6.63 45.99
N ALA A 448 -24.12 7.90 46.17
CA ALA A 448 -25.19 8.31 47.07
C ALA A 448 -26.54 7.69 46.70
N THR A 449 -26.87 7.63 45.39
CA THR A 449 -28.11 7.00 44.91
C THR A 449 -28.13 5.50 45.17
N ALA A 450 -26.99 4.82 45.01
CA ALA A 450 -26.85 3.39 45.28
C ALA A 450 -26.65 3.04 46.77
N GLU A 451 -26.48 4.04 47.65
CA GLU A 451 -26.09 3.87 49.07
C GLU A 451 -24.81 3.01 49.22
N ILE A 452 -23.82 3.21 48.35
CA ILE A 452 -22.51 2.54 48.41
C ILE A 452 -21.45 3.61 48.68
N ASP A 453 -20.54 3.33 49.61
CA ASP A 453 -19.45 4.24 49.96
C ASP A 453 -18.42 4.30 48.82
N CYS A 454 -17.95 5.51 48.48
CA CYS A 454 -17.08 5.75 47.35
C CYS A 454 -16.09 6.86 47.69
N ASP A 455 -14.79 6.62 47.47
CA ASP A 455 -13.72 7.56 47.80
C ASP A 455 -13.94 8.91 47.07
N ASP A 456 -13.88 10.02 47.82
CA ASP A 456 -13.98 11.37 47.26
C ASP A 456 -12.61 11.96 46.93
N LEU A 457 -12.36 12.23 45.65
CA LEU A 457 -11.12 12.84 45.18
C LEU A 457 -11.14 14.38 45.19
N GLN A 458 -12.18 15.02 45.72
CA GLN A 458 -12.34 16.48 45.62
C GLN A 458 -11.17 17.26 46.22
N VAL A 459 -10.65 16.83 47.38
CA VAL A 459 -9.49 17.47 48.04
C VAL A 459 -8.24 17.36 47.17
N ASP A 460 -8.00 16.21 46.56
CA ASP A 460 -6.84 15.98 45.69
C ASP A 460 -6.97 16.80 44.39
N ILE A 461 -8.17 16.92 43.82
CA ILE A 461 -8.46 17.73 42.63
C ILE A 461 -8.35 19.24 42.92
N ASP A 462 -8.68 19.65 44.14
CA ASP A 462 -8.57 21.05 44.56
C ASP A 462 -7.11 21.43 44.82
N ALA A 463 -6.29 20.52 45.36
CA ALA A 463 -4.85 20.72 45.55
C ALA A 463 -4.01 20.73 44.24
N LEU A 464 -4.58 20.31 43.09
CA LEU A 464 -3.89 20.35 41.79
C LEU A 464 -3.41 21.76 41.45
N GLY A 465 -2.08 21.93 41.43
CA GLY A 465 -1.41 23.18 41.06
C GLY A 465 -1.27 24.21 42.18
N GLU A 466 -1.68 23.91 43.42
CA GLU A 466 -1.58 24.86 44.55
C GLU A 466 -0.22 24.82 45.28
N ASN A 467 0.58 23.76 45.05
CA ASN A 467 1.80 23.49 45.82
C ASN A 467 3.04 24.30 45.40
N ALA A 468 2.97 25.13 44.34
CA ALA A 468 4.10 25.96 43.90
C ALA A 468 3.65 27.32 43.35
N SER A 469 4.44 28.36 43.58
CA SER A 469 4.18 29.72 43.06
C SER A 469 4.27 29.82 41.52
N ASN A 470 4.84 28.80 40.86
CA ASN A 470 4.84 28.64 39.41
C ASN A 470 5.04 27.15 39.06
N PRO A 471 4.00 26.31 39.18
CA PRO A 471 4.15 24.87 39.04
C PRO A 471 4.50 24.51 37.59
N ASP A 472 5.32 23.48 37.41
CA ASP A 472 5.60 22.96 36.08
C ASP A 472 4.32 22.36 35.49
N LEU A 473 3.87 22.89 34.36
CA LEU A 473 2.60 22.47 33.77
C LEU A 473 2.63 20.98 33.39
N ASP A 474 3.79 20.44 33.03
CA ASP A 474 3.93 19.02 32.70
C ASP A 474 3.77 18.13 33.95
N GLU A 475 4.29 18.57 35.10
CA GLU A 475 4.11 17.86 36.38
C GLU A 475 2.64 17.89 36.81
N VAL A 476 1.99 19.05 36.71
CA VAL A 476 0.57 19.20 37.07
C VAL A 476 -0.33 18.41 36.11
N LEU A 477 -0.02 18.35 34.81
CA LEU A 477 -0.74 17.50 33.86
C LEU A 477 -0.54 16.02 34.14
N ALA A 478 0.66 15.61 34.54
CA ALA A 478 0.93 14.24 34.97
C ALA A 478 0.15 13.86 36.24
N GLU A 479 0.07 14.77 37.21
CA GLU A 479 -0.77 14.62 38.41
C GLU A 479 -2.27 14.53 38.05
N ALA A 480 -2.76 15.38 37.15
CA ALA A 480 -4.14 15.33 36.67
C ALA A 480 -4.46 13.99 35.96
N GLN A 481 -3.54 13.48 35.14
CA GLN A 481 -3.68 12.16 34.52
C GLN A 481 -3.65 11.02 35.56
N SER A 482 -2.82 11.14 36.59
CA SER A 482 -2.78 10.20 37.71
C SER A 482 -4.13 10.17 38.45
N LEU A 483 -4.70 11.33 38.74
CA LEU A 483 -6.03 11.45 39.34
C LEU A 483 -7.13 10.92 38.43
N GLN A 484 -7.02 11.11 37.12
CA GLN A 484 -7.98 10.54 36.16
C GLN A 484 -7.95 9.01 36.19
N ARG A 485 -6.76 8.39 36.24
CA ARG A 485 -6.62 6.93 36.38
C ARG A 485 -7.17 6.46 37.72
N ARG A 486 -6.94 7.20 38.80
CA ARG A 486 -7.47 6.89 40.12
C ARG A 486 -9.00 6.98 40.14
N LEU A 487 -9.59 8.02 39.53
CA LEU A 487 -11.03 8.18 39.39
C LEU A 487 -11.66 7.02 38.61
N GLU A 488 -11.05 6.61 37.50
CA GLU A 488 -11.52 5.45 36.73
C GLU A 488 -11.40 4.15 37.55
N SER A 489 -10.31 3.97 38.31
CA SER A 489 -10.18 2.83 39.22
C SER A 489 -11.28 2.81 40.30
N ILE A 490 -11.63 3.97 40.86
CA ILE A 490 -12.72 4.10 41.84
C ILE A 490 -14.06 3.78 41.15
N ARG A 491 -14.29 4.27 39.94
CA ARG A 491 -15.50 3.96 39.15
C ARG A 491 -15.66 2.46 38.92
N GLN A 492 -14.60 1.77 38.51
CA GLN A 492 -14.63 0.31 38.29
C GLN A 492 -14.91 -0.46 39.59
N ARG A 493 -14.31 -0.02 40.70
CA ARG A 493 -14.60 -0.58 42.02
C ARG A 493 -16.07 -0.38 42.42
N PHE A 494 -16.59 0.83 42.24
CA PHE A 494 -18.01 1.13 42.47
C PHE A 494 -18.95 0.25 41.64
N ILE A 495 -18.65 0.03 40.35
CA ILE A 495 -19.45 -0.88 39.49
C ILE A 495 -19.40 -2.31 40.03
N SER A 496 -18.22 -2.80 40.43
CA SER A 496 -18.08 -4.12 41.04
C SER A 496 -18.87 -4.25 42.34
N ASP A 497 -18.83 -3.24 43.20
CA ASP A 497 -19.58 -3.21 44.46
C ASP A 497 -21.10 -3.16 44.19
N CYS A 498 -21.51 -2.43 43.15
CA CYS A 498 -22.89 -2.42 42.70
C CYS A 498 -23.34 -3.82 42.22
N GLN A 499 -22.52 -4.51 41.45
CA GLN A 499 -22.82 -5.87 40.96
C GLN A 499 -22.94 -6.87 42.11
N ALA A 500 -22.05 -6.79 43.11
CA ALA A 500 -22.12 -7.63 44.29
C ALA A 500 -23.43 -7.39 45.07
N ALA A 501 -23.80 -6.12 45.29
CA ALA A 501 -25.06 -5.76 45.93
C ALA A 501 -26.28 -6.23 45.13
N TRP A 502 -26.23 -6.14 43.80
CA TRP A 502 -27.30 -6.59 42.91
C TRP A 502 -27.52 -8.09 43.03
N HIS A 503 -26.46 -8.89 42.96
CA HIS A 503 -26.55 -10.34 43.12
C HIS A 503 -27.16 -10.74 44.46
N GLN A 504 -26.75 -10.07 45.55
CA GLN A 504 -27.30 -10.34 46.88
C GLN A 504 -28.80 -10.01 46.95
N ILE A 505 -29.20 -8.79 46.59
CA ILE A 505 -30.59 -8.33 46.67
C ILE A 505 -31.47 -9.15 45.71
N HIS A 506 -30.96 -9.51 44.53
CA HIS A 506 -31.69 -10.31 43.56
C HIS A 506 -31.93 -11.73 44.08
N ALA A 507 -30.94 -12.35 44.72
CA ALA A 507 -31.10 -13.66 45.35
C ALA A 507 -32.15 -13.63 46.47
N GLU A 508 -32.15 -12.59 47.30
CA GLU A 508 -33.14 -12.38 48.36
C GLU A 508 -34.54 -12.16 47.80
N ALA A 509 -34.70 -11.30 46.79
CA ALA A 509 -35.97 -11.06 46.10
C ALA A 509 -36.50 -12.34 45.44
N LYS A 510 -35.62 -13.12 44.79
CA LYS A 510 -35.97 -14.41 44.20
C LYS A 510 -36.44 -15.41 45.26
N SER A 511 -35.76 -15.49 46.42
CA SER A 511 -36.18 -16.35 47.53
C SER A 511 -37.59 -16.00 48.01
N LEU A 512 -37.87 -14.70 48.26
CA LEU A 512 -39.20 -14.25 48.70
C LEU A 512 -40.28 -14.60 47.68
N ARG A 513 -39.99 -14.42 46.38
CA ARG A 513 -40.89 -14.78 45.28
C ARG A 513 -41.17 -16.29 45.25
N ASP A 514 -40.12 -17.11 45.32
CA ASP A 514 -40.25 -18.57 45.27
C ASP A 514 -41.07 -19.08 46.45
N GLU A 515 -40.94 -18.45 47.62
CA GLU A 515 -41.75 -18.75 48.80
C GLU A 515 -43.22 -18.36 48.65
N LEU A 516 -43.52 -17.20 48.07
CA LEU A 516 -44.90 -16.81 47.73
C LEU A 516 -45.55 -17.80 46.76
N LEU A 517 -44.79 -18.25 45.75
CA LEU A 517 -45.25 -19.25 44.78
C LEU A 517 -45.53 -20.60 45.43
N GLN A 518 -44.62 -21.09 46.30
CA GLN A 518 -44.81 -22.33 47.05
C GLN A 518 -46.00 -22.26 48.01
N ALA A 519 -46.31 -21.07 48.55
CA ALA A 519 -47.47 -20.83 49.39
C ALA A 519 -48.79 -20.66 48.61
N GLY A 520 -48.76 -20.68 47.27
CA GLY A 520 -49.94 -20.58 46.41
C GLY A 520 -50.38 -19.15 46.08
N PHE A 521 -49.54 -18.14 46.32
CA PHE A 521 -49.82 -16.73 46.07
C PHE A 521 -49.15 -16.23 44.78
N ALA A 522 -49.42 -16.88 43.66
CA ALA A 522 -48.81 -16.52 42.36
C ALA A 522 -49.12 -15.09 41.90
N GLU A 523 -50.30 -14.57 42.24
CA GLU A 523 -50.72 -13.19 41.90
C GLU A 523 -49.89 -12.12 42.62
N LEU A 524 -49.33 -12.44 43.78
CA LEU A 524 -48.49 -11.52 44.58
C LEU A 524 -47.00 -11.68 44.27
N ALA A 525 -46.61 -12.70 43.51
CA ALA A 525 -45.24 -13.03 43.18
C ALA A 525 -44.77 -12.28 41.91
N ALA A 526 -44.52 -10.97 42.06
CA ALA A 526 -43.99 -10.14 40.97
C ALA A 526 -42.68 -10.70 40.40
N SER A 527 -42.52 -10.70 39.07
CA SER A 527 -41.29 -11.17 38.42
C SER A 527 -40.29 -10.03 38.28
N PRO A 528 -39.02 -10.19 38.71
CA PRO A 528 -37.97 -9.28 38.29
C PRO A 528 -37.80 -9.38 36.77
N ALA A 529 -37.72 -8.23 36.09
CA ALA A 529 -37.16 -8.17 34.75
C ALA A 529 -35.66 -8.46 34.88
N VAL A 530 -35.21 -9.59 34.32
CA VAL A 530 -33.79 -9.97 34.35
C VAL A 530 -33.09 -9.30 33.19
N ASP A 531 -32.81 -8.01 33.37
CA ASP A 531 -31.86 -7.31 32.50
C ASP A 531 -30.45 -7.52 33.06
N ALA A 532 -29.47 -7.71 32.18
CA ALA A 532 -28.07 -7.77 32.57
C ALA A 532 -27.67 -6.45 33.26
N MET A 533 -26.81 -6.54 34.28
CA MET A 533 -26.33 -5.35 34.98
C MET A 533 -25.54 -4.46 33.99
N PRO A 534 -25.87 -3.18 33.88
CA PRO A 534 -25.13 -2.23 33.04
C PRO A 534 -23.66 -2.14 33.44
N THR A 535 -22.83 -1.63 32.53
CA THR A 535 -21.43 -1.27 32.82
C THR A 535 -21.26 0.20 33.20
N ASP A 536 -22.30 1.01 33.03
CA ASP A 536 -22.28 2.41 33.46
C ASP A 536 -22.63 2.54 34.96
N ALA A 537 -21.95 3.46 35.65
CA ALA A 537 -22.09 3.69 37.08
C ALA A 537 -23.47 4.25 37.46
N ALA A 538 -23.99 5.21 36.67
CA ALA A 538 -25.29 5.82 36.95
C ALA A 538 -26.42 4.82 36.69
N GLU A 539 -26.33 4.06 35.59
CA GLU A 539 -27.30 3.01 35.29
C GLU A 539 -27.26 1.88 36.35
N CYS A 540 -26.07 1.46 36.81
CA CYS A 540 -25.92 0.51 37.91
C CYS A 540 -26.65 0.97 39.18
N ALA A 541 -26.46 2.23 39.58
CA ALA A 541 -27.09 2.82 40.76
C ALA A 541 -28.62 2.81 40.64
N SER A 542 -29.16 3.26 39.49
CA SER A 542 -30.61 3.25 39.25
C SER A 542 -31.20 1.85 39.32
N ARG A 543 -30.55 0.86 38.68
CA ARG A 543 -31.04 -0.54 38.67
C ARG A 543 -31.01 -1.18 40.05
N LEU A 544 -30.05 -0.82 40.91
CA LEU A 544 -30.03 -1.25 42.30
C LEU A 544 -31.22 -0.69 43.09
N VAL A 545 -31.57 0.58 42.89
CA VAL A 545 -32.74 1.19 43.53
C VAL A 545 -34.02 0.48 43.10
N ASP A 546 -34.19 0.22 41.80
CA ASP A 546 -35.33 -0.54 41.28
C ASP A 546 -35.44 -1.94 41.90
N LEU A 547 -34.30 -2.63 42.05
CA LEU A 547 -34.27 -3.95 42.66
C LEU A 547 -34.56 -3.93 44.17
N ARG A 548 -34.09 -2.91 44.89
CA ARG A 548 -34.42 -2.69 46.32
C ARG A 548 -35.91 -2.40 46.50
N THR A 549 -36.51 -1.57 45.65
CA THR A 549 -37.95 -1.29 45.71
C THR A 549 -38.78 -2.54 45.40
N LEU A 550 -38.37 -3.35 44.42
CA LEU A 550 -39.00 -4.65 44.15
C LEU A 550 -38.89 -5.60 45.35
N ARG A 551 -37.70 -5.73 45.95
CA ARG A 551 -37.51 -6.57 47.15
C ARG A 551 -38.43 -6.12 48.29
N LYS A 552 -38.54 -4.81 48.53
CA LYS A 552 -39.43 -4.26 49.55
C LYS A 552 -40.89 -4.61 49.25
N GLY A 553 -41.34 -4.44 48.01
CA GLY A 553 -42.69 -4.82 47.59
C GLY A 553 -42.97 -6.32 47.75
N LEU A 554 -42.00 -7.20 47.48
CA LEU A 554 -42.12 -8.64 47.74
C LEU A 554 -42.17 -8.96 49.23
N GLY A 555 -41.42 -8.22 50.07
CA GLY A 555 -41.52 -8.33 51.53
C GLY A 555 -42.92 -7.99 52.04
N GLU A 556 -43.48 -6.88 51.58
CA GLU A 556 -44.87 -6.47 51.90
C GLU A 556 -45.89 -7.52 51.41
N ALA A 557 -45.66 -8.11 50.23
CA ALA A 557 -46.50 -9.19 49.71
C ALA A 557 -46.43 -10.48 50.58
N VAL A 558 -45.26 -10.83 51.12
CA VAL A 558 -45.10 -11.94 52.07
C VAL A 558 -45.91 -11.68 53.34
N GLU A 559 -45.88 -10.45 53.87
CA GLU A 559 -46.68 -10.09 55.05
C GLU A 559 -48.18 -10.21 54.79
N GLN A 560 -48.65 -9.75 53.61
CA GLN A 560 -50.04 -9.91 53.19
C GLN A 560 -50.45 -11.39 53.06
N ALA A 561 -49.58 -12.21 52.47
CA ALA A 561 -49.81 -13.64 52.31
C ALA A 561 -49.83 -14.38 53.67
N VAL A 562 -48.95 -14.01 54.61
CA VAL A 562 -48.96 -14.51 55.99
C VAL A 562 -50.29 -14.17 56.67
N ALA A 563 -50.75 -12.91 56.61
CA ALA A 563 -52.02 -12.51 57.21
C ALA A 563 -53.21 -13.29 56.65
N LYS A 564 -53.26 -13.47 55.32
CA LYS A 564 -54.32 -14.25 54.65
C LYS A 564 -54.26 -15.73 55.02
N LEU A 565 -53.08 -16.33 55.16
CA LEU A 565 -52.95 -17.71 55.64
C LEU A 565 -53.31 -17.85 57.12
N GLN A 566 -53.01 -16.88 57.97
CA GLN A 566 -53.46 -16.88 59.37
C GLN A 566 -54.99 -16.89 59.45
N GLU A 567 -55.67 -16.05 58.67
CA GLU A 567 -57.13 -16.04 58.60
C GLU A 567 -57.68 -17.40 58.13
N ASN A 568 -57.07 -17.99 57.11
CA ASN A 568 -57.46 -19.29 56.57
C ASN A 568 -57.22 -20.43 57.57
N CYS A 569 -56.11 -20.40 58.30
CA CYS A 569 -55.81 -21.32 59.39
C CYS A 569 -56.82 -21.18 60.54
N ALA A 570 -57.20 -19.95 60.92
CA ALA A 570 -58.24 -19.72 61.92
C ALA A 570 -59.59 -20.30 61.47
N LYS A 571 -59.98 -20.09 60.21
CA LYS A 571 -61.19 -20.71 59.62
C LYS A 571 -61.10 -22.23 59.62
N ALA A 572 -59.95 -22.81 59.26
CA ALA A 572 -59.73 -24.25 59.29
C ALA A 572 -59.80 -24.81 60.72
N GLN A 573 -59.25 -24.08 61.70
CA GLN A 573 -59.32 -24.39 63.12
C GLN A 573 -60.77 -24.44 63.59
N THR A 574 -61.58 -23.40 63.31
CA THR A 574 -63.00 -23.38 63.65
C THR A 574 -63.76 -24.55 63.04
N ARG A 575 -63.48 -24.88 61.76
CA ARG A 575 -64.09 -26.04 61.08
C ARG A 575 -63.70 -27.36 61.73
N LEU A 576 -62.42 -27.56 62.07
CA LEU A 576 -61.95 -28.78 62.74
C LEU A 576 -62.50 -28.91 64.17
N SER A 577 -62.61 -27.81 64.92
CA SER A 577 -63.26 -27.81 66.23
C SER A 577 -64.76 -28.15 66.14
N GLY A 578 -65.46 -27.59 65.15
CA GLY A 578 -66.86 -27.92 64.88
C GLY A 578 -67.05 -29.39 64.50
N LEU A 579 -66.14 -29.94 63.69
CA LEU A 579 -66.11 -31.37 63.35
C LEU A 579 -65.94 -32.22 64.62
N LEU A 580 -64.93 -31.92 65.45
CA LEU A 580 -64.65 -32.65 66.70
C LEU A 580 -65.76 -32.56 67.75
N ALA A 581 -66.55 -31.48 67.74
CA ALA A 581 -67.74 -31.34 68.59
C ALA A 581 -68.92 -32.22 68.13
N GLY A 582 -68.91 -32.70 66.88
CA GLY A 582 -69.88 -33.68 66.39
C GLY A 582 -69.63 -35.06 66.99
N GLU A 583 -70.69 -35.71 67.49
CA GLU A 583 -70.60 -36.99 68.21
C GLU A 583 -70.21 -38.20 67.33
N THR A 584 -70.08 -38.03 66.01
CA THR A 584 -70.08 -39.16 65.06
C THR A 584 -68.76 -39.38 64.30
N LEU A 585 -67.60 -39.01 64.84
CA LEU A 585 -66.29 -39.30 64.22
C LEU A 585 -65.65 -40.58 64.75
N GLU A 586 -65.08 -41.35 63.83
CA GLU A 586 -64.22 -42.50 64.12
C GLU A 586 -62.92 -42.06 64.81
N ASP A 587 -62.41 -42.89 65.72
CA ASP A 587 -61.24 -42.58 66.55
C ASP A 587 -60.00 -42.17 65.73
N ALA A 588 -59.71 -42.84 64.61
CA ALA A 588 -58.55 -42.50 63.76
C ALA A 588 -58.67 -41.10 63.11
N TYR A 589 -59.87 -40.71 62.66
CA TYR A 589 -60.11 -39.36 62.12
C TYR A 589 -60.17 -38.31 63.22
N ARG A 590 -60.70 -38.67 64.39
CA ARG A 590 -60.71 -37.82 65.59
C ARG A 590 -59.29 -37.53 66.07
N GLU A 591 -58.43 -38.53 66.17
CA GLU A 591 -57.01 -38.38 66.52
C GLU A 591 -56.27 -37.50 65.51
N ARG A 592 -56.46 -37.76 64.20
CA ARG A 592 -55.84 -36.96 63.14
C ARG A 592 -56.35 -35.50 63.16
N ALA A 593 -57.64 -35.28 63.36
CA ALA A 593 -58.23 -33.95 63.49
C ALA A 593 -57.76 -33.22 64.77
N GLN A 594 -57.62 -33.94 65.89
CA GLN A 594 -57.06 -33.40 67.14
C GLN A 594 -55.58 -33.05 66.98
N ALA A 595 -54.79 -33.87 66.30
CA ALA A 595 -53.39 -33.59 66.00
C ALA A 595 -53.25 -32.34 65.12
N LEU A 596 -54.07 -32.22 64.06
CA LEU A 596 -54.10 -31.03 63.21
C LEU A 596 -54.59 -29.78 63.95
N LEU A 597 -55.61 -29.93 64.81
CA LEU A 597 -56.08 -28.83 65.66
C LEU A 597 -54.98 -28.39 66.64
N GLY A 598 -54.27 -29.33 67.24
CA GLY A 598 -53.11 -29.07 68.09
C GLY A 598 -52.00 -28.35 67.34
N GLN A 599 -51.70 -28.74 66.10
CA GLN A 599 -50.72 -28.07 65.24
C GLN A 599 -51.13 -26.63 64.87
N LEU A 600 -52.42 -26.38 64.65
CA LEU A 600 -52.95 -25.03 64.38
C LEU A 600 -52.98 -24.15 65.65
N GLN A 601 -53.27 -24.75 66.80
CA GLN A 601 -53.29 -24.08 68.11
C GLN A 601 -51.90 -23.79 68.67
N GLN A 602 -50.90 -24.60 68.30
CA GLN A 602 -49.50 -24.25 68.49
C GLN A 602 -49.23 -22.97 67.70
N GLY A 603 -49.31 -21.84 68.41
CA GLY A 603 -49.09 -20.52 67.86
C GLY A 603 -47.79 -20.51 67.05
N ILE A 604 -47.77 -19.72 65.98
CA ILE A 604 -46.56 -19.51 65.20
C ILE A 604 -45.54 -18.96 66.21
N THR A 605 -44.51 -19.75 66.53
CA THR A 605 -43.36 -19.26 67.31
C THR A 605 -42.88 -17.98 66.64
N ALA A 606 -42.55 -16.92 67.40
CA ALA A 606 -42.35 -15.52 67.00
C ALA A 606 -41.39 -15.24 65.81
N LYS A 607 -41.62 -15.91 64.68
CA LYS A 607 -40.97 -15.77 63.40
C LYS A 607 -41.84 -14.82 62.60
N THR A 608 -41.21 -13.94 61.85
CA THR A 608 -41.86 -12.98 60.96
C THR A 608 -41.35 -13.21 59.54
N GLY A 609 -42.22 -12.97 58.55
CA GLY A 609 -41.87 -13.04 57.14
C GLY A 609 -41.82 -14.46 56.55
N PRO A 610 -40.78 -14.80 55.77
CA PRO A 610 -40.74 -15.99 54.89
C PRO A 610 -40.97 -17.32 55.61
N ASP A 611 -40.30 -17.54 56.74
CA ASP A 611 -40.42 -18.80 57.48
C ASP A 611 -41.83 -19.02 58.06
N SER A 612 -42.50 -17.95 58.46
CA SER A 612 -43.88 -18.00 58.96
C SER A 612 -44.86 -18.32 57.83
N LEU A 613 -44.60 -17.83 56.62
CA LEU A 613 -45.37 -18.16 55.43
C LEU A 613 -45.28 -19.66 55.13
N ARG A 614 -44.06 -20.23 55.15
CA ARG A 614 -43.83 -21.67 54.92
C ARG A 614 -44.54 -22.52 55.97
N GLU A 615 -44.39 -22.20 57.24
CA GLU A 615 -44.99 -22.96 58.34
C GLU A 615 -46.53 -22.94 58.27
N LEU A 616 -47.11 -21.76 58.06
CA LEU A 616 -48.56 -21.60 57.91
C LEU A 616 -49.10 -22.31 56.68
N SER A 617 -48.42 -22.19 55.54
CA SER A 617 -48.79 -22.86 54.30
C SER A 617 -48.81 -24.38 54.50
N TRP A 618 -47.78 -24.94 55.14
CA TRP A 618 -47.72 -26.36 55.44
C TRP A 618 -48.86 -26.82 56.36
N LYS A 619 -49.14 -26.07 57.45
CA LYS A 619 -50.25 -26.37 58.37
C LYS A 619 -51.60 -26.32 57.64
N PHE A 620 -51.83 -25.28 56.83
CA PHE A 620 -53.07 -25.13 56.07
C PHE A 620 -53.24 -26.23 55.02
N ASN A 621 -52.18 -26.54 54.27
CA ASN A 621 -52.20 -27.60 53.25
C ASN A 621 -52.45 -28.99 53.87
N SER A 622 -51.89 -29.27 55.06
CA SER A 622 -52.16 -30.49 55.82
C SER A 622 -53.63 -30.62 56.20
N CYS A 623 -54.27 -29.51 56.60
CA CYS A 623 -55.71 -29.46 56.83
C CYS A 623 -56.49 -29.68 55.53
N GLY A 624 -56.07 -29.07 54.42
CA GLY A 624 -56.68 -29.27 53.11
C GLY A 624 -56.59 -30.71 52.61
N GLN A 625 -55.48 -31.42 52.88
CA GLN A 625 -55.36 -32.84 52.59
C GLN A 625 -56.32 -33.67 53.45
N PHE A 626 -56.38 -33.40 54.76
CA PHE A 626 -57.34 -34.07 55.65
C PHE A 626 -58.78 -33.92 55.17
N TRP A 627 -59.21 -32.70 54.80
CA TRP A 627 -60.57 -32.47 54.32
C TRP A 627 -60.86 -33.19 53.00
N ARG A 628 -59.88 -33.26 52.08
CA ARG A 628 -60.01 -34.05 50.85
C ARG A 628 -60.20 -35.54 51.15
N ASP A 629 -59.31 -36.12 51.97
CA ASP A 629 -59.39 -37.53 52.36
C ASP A 629 -60.75 -37.84 53.04
N PHE A 630 -61.18 -36.98 53.95
CA PHE A 630 -62.44 -37.12 54.70
C PHE A 630 -63.67 -37.08 53.78
N LEU A 631 -63.76 -36.07 52.90
CA LEU A 631 -64.90 -35.91 51.99
C LEU A 631 -64.95 -37.00 50.92
N GLU A 632 -63.79 -37.48 50.43
CA GLU A 632 -63.73 -38.58 49.47
C GLU A 632 -64.30 -39.87 50.06
N GLU A 633 -64.01 -40.15 51.34
CA GLU A 633 -64.53 -41.32 52.04
C GLU A 633 -66.04 -41.21 52.32
N GLU A 634 -66.54 -40.04 52.72
CA GLU A 634 -68.00 -39.82 52.85
C GLU A 634 -68.73 -40.03 51.52
N GLU A 635 -68.16 -39.53 50.41
CA GLU A 635 -68.74 -39.70 49.08
C GLU A 635 -68.77 -41.18 48.65
N LYS A 636 -67.72 -41.95 48.93
CA LYS A 636 -67.72 -43.41 48.67
C LYS A 636 -68.84 -44.12 49.44
N LEU A 637 -69.05 -43.75 50.70
CA LEU A 637 -70.10 -44.36 51.53
C LEU A 637 -71.50 -43.93 51.08
N ARG A 638 -71.69 -42.67 50.67
CA ARG A 638 -72.94 -42.18 50.09
C ARG A 638 -73.33 -42.96 48.85
N LYS A 639 -72.39 -43.16 47.91
CA LYS A 639 -72.62 -43.97 46.71
C LYS A 639 -73.00 -45.42 47.03
N ARG A 640 -72.42 -46.01 48.07
CA ARG A 640 -72.80 -47.36 48.53
C ARG A 640 -74.21 -47.40 49.11
N LEU A 641 -74.59 -46.40 49.91
CA LEU A 641 -75.95 -46.28 50.46
C LEU A 641 -76.99 -46.11 49.34
N GLU A 642 -76.71 -45.26 48.35
CA GLU A 642 -77.57 -45.09 47.17
C GLU A 642 -77.71 -46.39 46.40
N GLY A 643 -76.59 -47.08 46.10
CA GLY A 643 -76.62 -48.38 45.45
C GLY A 643 -77.42 -49.45 46.21
N LEU A 644 -77.46 -49.39 47.54
CA LEU A 644 -78.31 -50.26 48.35
C LEU A 644 -79.80 -49.90 48.25
N LYS A 645 -80.13 -48.61 48.29
CA LYS A 645 -81.52 -48.13 48.12
C LYS A 645 -82.06 -48.53 46.76
N ASP A 646 -81.25 -48.38 45.71
CA ASP A 646 -81.60 -48.81 44.36
C ASP A 646 -81.83 -50.32 44.27
N LYS A 647 -80.97 -51.12 44.92
CA LYS A 647 -81.18 -52.59 45.01
C LYS A 647 -82.47 -52.96 45.73
N LEU A 648 -82.81 -52.31 46.84
CA LEU A 648 -84.10 -52.55 47.51
C LEU A 648 -85.30 -52.15 46.65
N ASN A 649 -85.19 -51.06 45.88
CA ASN A 649 -86.24 -50.66 44.94
C ASN A 649 -86.43 -51.71 43.83
N LEU A 650 -85.33 -52.31 43.33
CA LEU A 650 -85.37 -53.39 42.34
C LEU A 650 -86.11 -54.64 42.85
N PHE A 651 -86.05 -54.96 44.14
CA PHE A 651 -86.83 -56.09 44.70
C PHE A 651 -88.34 -55.89 44.55
N GLY A 652 -88.80 -54.64 44.64
CA GLY A 652 -90.19 -54.28 44.39
C GLY A 652 -90.57 -54.44 42.91
N GLN A 653 -89.70 -53.99 42.01
CA GLN A 653 -89.90 -54.07 40.56
C GLN A 653 -89.90 -55.52 40.06
N GLU A 654 -88.98 -56.36 40.53
CA GLU A 654 -88.90 -57.79 40.17
C GLU A 654 -89.96 -58.67 40.88
N ARG A 655 -90.86 -58.04 41.67
CA ARG A 655 -91.85 -58.69 42.56
C ARG A 655 -91.27 -59.84 43.37
N LEU A 656 -90.06 -59.65 43.91
CA LEU A 656 -89.40 -60.63 44.78
C LEU A 656 -89.93 -60.58 46.22
N LEU A 657 -90.58 -59.48 46.60
CA LEU A 657 -91.13 -59.23 47.94
C LEU A 657 -91.93 -60.40 48.54
N PRO A 658 -92.84 -61.10 47.79
CA PRO A 658 -93.61 -62.21 48.36
C PRO A 658 -92.77 -63.44 48.73
N TYR A 659 -91.55 -63.54 48.19
CA TYR A 659 -90.65 -64.68 48.35
C TYR A 659 -89.51 -64.42 49.34
N CYS A 660 -89.29 -63.15 49.67
CA CYS A 660 -88.35 -62.75 50.71
C CYS A 660 -88.84 -63.22 52.09
N ASP A 661 -87.90 -63.51 52.97
CA ASP A 661 -88.22 -63.56 54.39
C ASP A 661 -88.50 -62.14 54.88
N ARG A 662 -89.75 -61.91 55.31
CA ARG A 662 -90.26 -60.59 55.68
C ARG A 662 -89.50 -60.01 56.86
N GLU A 663 -89.09 -60.85 57.82
CA GLU A 663 -88.34 -60.40 58.99
C GLU A 663 -86.96 -59.86 58.60
N HIS A 664 -86.25 -60.58 57.73
CA HIS A 664 -84.93 -60.16 57.26
C HIS A 664 -85.01 -58.95 56.32
N LEU A 665 -86.04 -58.86 55.48
CA LEU A 665 -86.25 -57.73 54.57
C LEU A 665 -86.62 -56.44 55.30
N ASP A 666 -87.52 -56.52 56.27
CA ASP A 666 -87.90 -55.38 57.11
C ASP A 666 -86.66 -54.92 57.89
N LYS A 667 -85.87 -55.84 58.45
CA LYS A 667 -84.60 -55.54 59.12
C LYS A 667 -83.57 -54.87 58.21
N ALA A 668 -83.40 -55.34 56.97
CA ALA A 668 -82.49 -54.71 56.01
C ALA A 668 -82.97 -53.30 55.59
N THR A 669 -84.28 -53.14 55.42
CA THR A 669 -84.90 -51.86 55.07
C THR A 669 -84.77 -50.86 56.22
N ASP A 670 -84.98 -51.31 57.45
CA ASP A 670 -84.80 -50.50 58.66
C ASP A 670 -83.34 -50.12 58.85
N TRP A 671 -82.40 -51.04 58.59
CA TRP A 671 -80.97 -50.73 58.61
C TRP A 671 -80.58 -49.69 57.58
N ILE A 672 -81.16 -49.70 56.38
CA ILE A 672 -80.87 -48.73 55.32
C ILE A 672 -81.59 -47.38 55.56
N ARG A 673 -82.82 -47.40 56.07
CA ARG A 673 -83.58 -46.19 56.44
C ARG A 673 -83.02 -45.49 57.67
N GLY A 674 -82.47 -46.27 58.61
CA GLY A 674 -81.79 -45.75 59.80
C GLY A 674 -80.43 -45.10 59.50
N LEU A 675 -79.92 -45.19 58.26
CA LEU A 675 -78.69 -44.52 57.86
C LEU A 675 -78.96 -43.07 57.39
N PRO A 676 -78.15 -42.10 57.84
CA PRO A 676 -78.28 -40.71 57.38
C PRO A 676 -77.95 -40.57 55.89
N GLN A 677 -78.43 -39.50 55.25
CA GLN A 677 -78.17 -39.23 53.83
C GLN A 677 -76.68 -39.04 53.50
N SER A 678 -75.90 -38.59 54.48
CA SER A 678 -74.44 -38.49 54.44
C SER A 678 -73.86 -39.53 55.42
N PRO A 679 -73.73 -40.80 55.01
CA PRO A 679 -73.14 -41.83 55.86
C PRO A 679 -71.64 -41.58 56.02
N ASN A 680 -71.18 -41.61 57.26
CA ASN A 680 -69.76 -41.57 57.60
C ASN A 680 -69.22 -42.97 57.90
N ARG A 681 -67.93 -43.10 58.22
CA ARG A 681 -67.30 -44.42 58.46
C ARG A 681 -67.86 -45.21 59.64
N THR A 682 -68.44 -44.59 60.66
CA THR A 682 -69.08 -45.37 61.76
C THR A 682 -70.27 -46.18 61.24
N HIS A 683 -70.89 -45.72 60.15
CA HIS A 683 -71.94 -46.43 59.43
C HIS A 683 -71.41 -47.46 58.42
N ALA A 684 -70.11 -47.48 58.10
CA ALA A 684 -69.58 -48.36 57.06
C ALA A 684 -69.80 -49.85 57.37
N ARG A 685 -69.76 -50.23 58.66
CA ARG A 685 -70.07 -51.60 59.10
C ARG A 685 -71.54 -51.93 58.97
N GLN A 686 -72.44 -51.05 59.44
CA GLN A 686 -73.88 -51.21 59.25
C GLN A 686 -74.26 -51.28 57.77
N LEU A 687 -73.62 -50.47 56.93
CA LEU A 687 -73.84 -50.44 55.49
C LEU A 687 -73.31 -51.73 54.83
N HIS A 688 -72.18 -52.27 55.29
CA HIS A 688 -71.68 -53.58 54.86
C HIS A 688 -72.58 -54.75 55.30
N ASP A 689 -73.08 -54.70 56.53
CA ASP A 689 -73.98 -55.73 57.07
C ASP A 689 -75.34 -55.67 56.35
N ALA A 690 -75.83 -54.46 56.03
CA ALA A 690 -77.00 -54.26 55.18
C ALA A 690 -76.76 -54.78 53.75
N GLU A 691 -75.61 -54.49 53.13
CA GLU A 691 -75.22 -55.07 51.82
C GLU A 691 -75.28 -56.61 51.85
N ARG A 692 -74.68 -57.23 52.87
CA ARG A 692 -74.68 -58.69 53.02
C ARG A 692 -76.08 -59.25 53.24
N LEU A 693 -76.87 -58.59 54.07
CA LEU A 693 -78.23 -59.01 54.38
C LEU A 693 -79.13 -58.89 53.13
N VAL A 694 -79.12 -57.75 52.45
CA VAL A 694 -79.84 -57.55 51.18
C VAL A 694 -79.42 -58.60 50.16
N HIS A 695 -78.12 -58.85 49.99
CA HIS A 695 -77.64 -59.88 49.06
C HIS A 695 -78.11 -61.30 49.43
N THR A 696 -78.15 -61.63 50.72
CA THR A 696 -78.63 -62.94 51.20
C THR A 696 -80.12 -63.11 50.94
N ILE A 697 -80.92 -62.07 51.23
CA ILE A 697 -82.37 -62.06 50.96
C ILE A 697 -82.61 -62.16 49.45
N GLU A 698 -81.86 -61.43 48.63
CA GLU A 698 -81.95 -61.51 47.16
C GLU A 698 -81.77 -62.96 46.70
N LYS A 699 -80.70 -63.62 47.18
CA LYS A 699 -80.37 -64.99 46.82
C LYS A 699 -81.45 -65.98 47.26
N GLN A 700 -81.99 -65.82 48.47
CA GLN A 700 -83.06 -66.68 48.99
C GLN A 700 -84.38 -66.47 48.26
N ALA A 701 -84.78 -65.22 48.04
CA ALA A 701 -86.00 -64.88 47.30
C ALA A 701 -85.93 -65.44 45.88
N ARG A 702 -84.79 -65.27 45.19
CA ARG A 702 -84.57 -65.83 43.86
C ARG A 702 -84.63 -67.35 43.83
N ARG A 703 -84.10 -68.04 44.84
CA ARG A 703 -84.22 -69.51 44.98
C ARG A 703 -85.67 -69.95 45.18
N ARG A 704 -86.40 -69.33 46.10
CA ARG A 704 -87.82 -69.65 46.35
C ARG A 704 -88.70 -69.36 45.13
N VAL A 705 -88.39 -68.30 44.39
CA VAL A 705 -89.01 -68.03 43.09
C VAL A 705 -88.73 -69.17 42.12
N ALA A 706 -87.47 -69.58 41.98
CA ALA A 706 -87.10 -70.69 41.10
C ALA A 706 -87.80 -72.00 41.49
N GLU A 707 -87.89 -72.31 42.80
CA GLU A 707 -88.63 -73.46 43.32
C GLU A 707 -90.12 -73.39 43.00
N LYS A 708 -90.78 -72.25 43.26
CA LYS A 708 -92.20 -72.07 42.91
C LYS A 708 -92.41 -72.24 41.41
N VAL A 709 -91.56 -71.63 40.59
CA VAL A 709 -91.65 -71.73 39.13
C VAL A 709 -91.44 -73.18 38.68
N SER A 710 -90.50 -73.92 39.27
CA SER A 710 -90.29 -75.34 39.00
C SER A 710 -91.53 -76.17 39.33
N GLN A 711 -92.13 -75.98 40.52
CA GLN A 711 -93.36 -76.65 40.92
C GLN A 711 -94.54 -76.31 39.99
N GLN A 712 -94.62 -75.06 39.58
CA GLN A 712 -95.64 -74.54 38.69
C GLN A 712 -95.52 -75.07 37.27
N ALA A 713 -94.30 -75.08 36.73
CA ALA A 713 -94.00 -75.70 35.44
C ALA A 713 -94.35 -77.18 35.46
N LEU A 714 -94.04 -77.89 36.55
CA LEU A 714 -94.38 -79.31 36.72
C LEU A 714 -95.90 -79.54 36.83
N GLU A 715 -96.62 -78.71 37.58
CA GLU A 715 -98.10 -78.77 37.66
C GLU A 715 -98.74 -78.51 36.29
N LEU A 716 -98.28 -77.48 35.57
CA LEU A 716 -98.75 -77.18 34.23
C LEU A 716 -98.42 -78.33 33.26
N ALA A 717 -97.24 -78.94 33.35
CA ALA A 717 -96.86 -80.08 32.52
C ALA A 717 -97.74 -81.32 32.74
N GLN A 718 -98.19 -81.56 33.98
CA GLN A 718 -99.10 -82.66 34.32
C GLN A 718 -100.53 -82.41 33.84
N LYS A 719 -100.99 -81.15 33.88
CA LYS A 719 -102.37 -80.75 33.54
C LYS A 719 -102.51 -80.18 32.13
N LYS A 720 -101.43 -80.12 31.33
CA LYS A 720 -101.42 -79.45 30.02
C LYS A 720 -102.51 -79.92 29.06
N HIS A 721 -102.87 -81.21 29.10
CA HIS A 721 -103.90 -81.81 28.23
C HIS A 721 -105.32 -81.28 28.50
N LEU A 722 -105.54 -80.63 29.64
CA LEU A 722 -106.82 -80.07 30.05
C LEU A 722 -106.98 -78.60 29.67
N HIS A 723 -105.90 -77.95 29.19
CA HIS A 723 -105.94 -76.54 28.83
C HIS A 723 -106.38 -76.36 27.36
N PRO A 724 -107.24 -75.38 27.04
CA PRO A 724 -107.77 -75.19 25.68
C PRO A 724 -106.69 -74.84 24.63
N ASN A 725 -105.54 -74.30 25.04
CA ASN A 725 -104.39 -73.99 24.17
C ASN A 725 -103.16 -74.82 24.56
N THR A 726 -103.15 -76.10 24.17
CA THR A 726 -102.10 -77.07 24.55
C THR A 726 -100.72 -76.73 24.00
N ASP A 727 -100.66 -76.19 22.76
CA ASP A 727 -99.39 -75.90 22.06
C ASP A 727 -98.66 -74.68 22.65
N GLU A 728 -99.39 -73.64 23.04
CA GLU A 728 -98.81 -72.46 23.70
C GLU A 728 -98.24 -72.80 25.08
N MET A 729 -98.87 -73.72 25.81
CA MET A 729 -98.37 -74.19 27.10
C MET A 729 -97.12 -75.07 26.95
N ALA A 730 -97.05 -75.87 25.88
CA ALA A 730 -95.84 -76.62 25.55
C ALA A 730 -94.67 -75.69 25.18
N ALA A 731 -94.93 -74.62 24.44
CA ALA A 731 -93.93 -73.59 24.11
C ALA A 731 -93.45 -72.83 25.36
N LEU A 732 -94.36 -72.45 26.26
CA LEU A 732 -94.01 -71.79 27.52
C LEU A 732 -93.15 -72.70 28.42
N LEU A 733 -93.49 -73.99 28.52
CA LEU A 733 -92.68 -74.97 29.26
C LEU A 733 -91.31 -75.17 28.62
N ALA A 734 -91.22 -75.24 27.28
CA ALA A 734 -89.93 -75.33 26.59
C ALA A 734 -89.06 -74.08 26.77
N GLU A 735 -89.66 -72.87 26.80
CA GLU A 735 -88.97 -71.61 27.07
C GLU A 735 -88.43 -71.56 28.51
N ILE A 736 -89.19 -72.09 29.48
CA ILE A 736 -88.78 -72.23 30.88
C ILE A 736 -87.67 -73.29 31.04
N ASP A 737 -87.81 -74.46 30.40
CA ASP A 737 -86.82 -75.55 30.42
C ASP A 737 -85.50 -75.10 29.81
N GLY A 738 -85.54 -74.32 28.72
CA GLY A 738 -84.37 -73.78 28.04
C GLY A 738 -83.54 -72.80 28.89
N ILE A 739 -84.19 -72.10 29.83
CA ILE A 739 -83.51 -71.21 30.79
C ILE A 739 -82.99 -71.99 32.02
N GLY A 740 -83.62 -73.13 32.30
CA GLY A 740 -83.30 -74.02 33.42
C GLY A 740 -84.04 -73.64 34.70
N HIS A 741 -84.71 -74.61 35.31
CA HIS A 741 -85.58 -74.40 36.47
C HIS A 741 -84.88 -73.89 37.74
N GLU A 742 -83.55 -73.99 37.82
CA GLU A 742 -82.77 -73.51 38.96
C GLU A 742 -82.33 -72.04 38.84
N LYS A 743 -82.54 -71.40 37.68
CA LYS A 743 -82.17 -70.00 37.44
C LYS A 743 -83.39 -69.08 37.57
N HIS A 744 -83.18 -67.88 38.10
CA HIS A 744 -84.24 -66.88 38.26
C HIS A 744 -84.79 -66.45 36.90
N LEU A 745 -86.04 -66.80 36.63
CA LEU A 745 -86.75 -66.42 35.41
C LEU A 745 -87.22 -64.95 35.46
N PRO A 746 -87.11 -64.20 34.35
CA PRO A 746 -87.70 -62.86 34.23
C PRO A 746 -89.15 -62.80 34.71
N TRP A 747 -89.55 -61.69 35.33
CA TRP A 747 -90.89 -61.54 35.91
C TRP A 747 -92.01 -61.80 34.90
N GLU A 748 -91.84 -61.37 33.64
CA GLU A 748 -92.81 -61.56 32.56
C GLU A 748 -93.11 -63.05 32.30
N LEU A 749 -92.07 -63.90 32.27
CA LEU A 749 -92.21 -65.34 32.09
C LEU A 749 -92.88 -66.00 33.30
N ARG A 750 -92.54 -65.55 34.52
CA ARG A 750 -93.18 -66.02 35.75
C ARG A 750 -94.67 -65.69 35.78
N ASN A 751 -95.03 -64.48 35.35
CA ASN A 751 -96.43 -64.04 35.32
C ASN A 751 -97.24 -64.80 34.25
N ARG A 752 -96.66 -65.07 33.08
CA ARG A 752 -97.26 -65.95 32.06
C ARG A 752 -97.52 -67.36 32.60
N LEU A 753 -96.57 -67.91 33.37
CA LEU A 753 -96.73 -69.22 34.01
C LEU A 753 -97.80 -69.22 35.11
N ASP A 754 -97.79 -68.22 36.01
CA ASP A 754 -98.81 -68.06 37.05
C ASP A 754 -100.22 -67.94 36.44
N ALA A 755 -100.37 -67.17 35.34
CA ALA A 755 -101.63 -67.01 34.60
C ALA A 755 -102.12 -68.31 33.94
N ALA A 756 -101.20 -69.07 33.33
CA ALA A 756 -101.52 -70.38 32.75
C ALA A 756 -102.04 -71.38 33.80
N ILE A 757 -101.46 -71.37 35.01
CA ILE A 757 -101.86 -72.26 36.11
C ILE A 757 -103.18 -71.84 36.73
N THR A 758 -103.42 -70.55 36.87
CA THR A 758 -104.72 -70.06 37.36
C THR A 758 -105.83 -70.37 36.36
N THR A 759 -105.57 -70.27 35.06
CA THR A 759 -106.53 -70.64 34.02
C THR A 759 -106.88 -72.14 34.08
N THR A 760 -105.88 -73.02 34.17
CA THR A 760 -106.11 -74.48 34.37
C THR A 760 -106.87 -74.79 35.67
N ARG A 761 -106.65 -74.05 36.76
CA ARG A 761 -107.39 -74.24 38.03
C ARG A 761 -108.83 -73.73 37.99
N SER A 762 -109.09 -72.61 37.31
CA SER A 762 -110.43 -71.99 37.21
C SER A 762 -111.44 -72.79 36.36
N GLN A 763 -110.96 -73.67 35.48
CA GLN A 763 -111.83 -74.54 34.69
C GLN A 763 -112.30 -75.79 35.45
N HIS A 764 -111.76 -76.06 36.64
CA HIS A 764 -112.02 -77.27 37.44
C HIS A 764 -112.39 -77.00 38.92
N GLY A 765 -112.69 -75.75 39.28
CA GLY A 765 -113.45 -75.40 40.47
C GLY A 765 -114.82 -74.90 40.06
#